data_AF-A0A7Y5FIF6-F1
#
_entry.id   AF-A0A7Y5FIF6-F1
#
_cell.length_a   1.000
_cell.length_b   1.000
_cell.length_c   1.000
_cell.angle_alpha   90.00
_cell.angle_beta   90.00
_cell.angle_gamma   90.00
#
_symmetry.space_group_name_H-M   'P 1'
#
loop_
_entity.id
_entity.type
_entity.pdbx_description
1 polymer ?
#
loop_
_entity_poly.entity_id
_entity_poly.type
_entity_poly.pdbx_seq_one_letter_code
_entity_poly.pdbx_strand_id
1 'polypeptide(L)'
;MRYFVSILLALALLPSMQARAQAGSDFDLQAYTSFLDDHRDLTGAQLRSLHPTPAFRTALYLPLKKIAYLDTIIQIYQLTADERALLSDNGFVVSERLQRENFGEAFYEIYKHDLPVFVSSDAILHALHRSYDTILEDMERGLLIPRLEELLLKLRREWPNLANRSAGQPAMQTMLNDMDVYLTVALRLLGLAYTPQRAENSATVEALLKLITDEQPAPYALFAATPRLIDFSQFRPRGHYTNEAILKNYFRAMIWLGRTELMLSPPQQHGMPAPSAADIQRQTIMAYLLWEAAKSSGALPIWEEMEDLIRFFVGESDNVTLAHLQLLADEIGLTQAAELLDAGRLQALQQALATKSYAIQRINSQILLSDPAVPEQAMPPTAFLLLGQRFVIDSYVMGNVVHDRILYQGEKILRMMPSSLDVLFALGNEASAILLQDELGRYPYASNLAAVRYLVDSYEPAFWSSSLYNAWLAAIRALNPPGNLAPFPAFMQTGAFWQQKMNTQLASWAQLRHDNLLYAKQSYTIGATCSFPYSFVEPLPAFYRALERFARQAEAKFGTLAFAEEWRKTYLTRYFSGMAGIMDTLAVIAGKQLQHTPLDSAETRFLQSMLYERDGCVTEFDGWYVDLYYNGSGQVAEKDLVIADVHTQPTDEAGTPVGKVLHAGTGPLDLGVFIAENQAGQPMAFIGPLLSYYEHVTWNFQRLTDEEWQQLYRQPPSFRPAWVNVYLADAEGRRRTAGPQIATAVTEPLQEKALPQTPALHQNFPNPFNANTLIRFEISPAYAHAPAQLAIYNLRGELVRELLDQPLPAGDYLVRWDGKDNTGRDAASSIYLCRLQVGKSAATRKLTMLR
;
A
#
# COMPACT_ATOMS: atom_id res chain seq x y z
N MET A 1 -1.90 -80.96 -1.13
CA MET A 1 -0.45 -80.60 -1.23
C MET A 1 -0.28 -79.73 -2.46
N ARG A 2 0.29 -78.51 -2.38
CA ARG A 2 1.75 -78.23 -2.51
C ARG A 2 2.24 -78.68 -3.92
N TYR A 3 2.78 -77.86 -4.85
CA TYR A 3 3.65 -76.67 -4.74
C TYR A 3 3.75 -75.83 -6.06
N PHE A 4 3.86 -74.49 -5.93
CA PHE A 4 4.75 -73.52 -6.67
C PHE A 4 4.73 -73.27 -8.23
N VAL A 5 4.96 -71.98 -8.58
CA VAL A 5 5.45 -71.36 -9.86
C VAL A 5 4.45 -70.97 -11.00
N SER A 6 4.15 -69.66 -11.06
CA SER A 6 4.10 -68.71 -12.22
C SER A 6 3.14 -68.85 -13.44
N ILE A 7 3.01 -67.72 -14.18
CA ILE A 7 2.29 -67.43 -15.47
C ILE A 7 0.90 -66.75 -15.26
N LEU A 8 0.84 -65.40 -15.34
CA LEU A 8 0.35 -64.55 -16.47
C LEU A 8 -1.17 -64.71 -16.77
N LEU A 9 -2.10 -63.76 -16.54
CA LEU A 9 -2.15 -62.27 -16.51
C LEU A 9 -2.27 -61.62 -17.90
N ALA A 10 -3.33 -60.80 -18.12
CA ALA A 10 -3.82 -60.35 -19.42
C ALA A 10 -4.50 -58.94 -19.45
N LEU A 11 -4.49 -58.31 -20.64
CA LEU A 11 -5.49 -57.39 -21.27
C LEU A 11 -5.89 -56.00 -20.70
N ALA A 12 -5.70 -54.93 -21.51
CA ALA A 12 -6.42 -53.63 -21.62
C ALA A 12 -5.86 -52.78 -22.82
N LEU A 13 -6.29 -51.52 -23.10
CA LEU A 13 -7.46 -51.17 -23.94
C LEU A 13 -7.22 -49.85 -24.79
N LEU A 14 -8.24 -49.03 -25.14
CA LEU A 14 -8.18 -47.88 -26.10
C LEU A 14 -8.60 -46.48 -25.49
N PRO A 15 -9.24 -45.45 -26.15
CA PRO A 15 -8.59 -44.14 -26.44
C PRO A 15 -9.37 -42.80 -26.15
N SER A 16 -8.71 -41.64 -26.37
CA SER A 16 -9.24 -40.27 -26.72
C SER A 16 -9.98 -39.35 -25.70
N MET A 17 -9.71 -38.02 -25.73
CA MET A 17 -10.64 -36.84 -25.67
C MET A 17 -10.05 -35.53 -25.06
N GLN A 18 -10.78 -34.40 -25.23
CA GLN A 18 -10.45 -33.02 -24.81
C GLN A 18 -11.05 -32.62 -23.43
N ALA A 19 -10.33 -31.72 -22.72
CA ALA A 19 -10.76 -30.68 -21.76
C ALA A 19 -12.09 -30.78 -20.96
N ARG A 20 -11.98 -30.87 -19.61
CA ARG A 20 -12.33 -29.79 -18.64
C ARG A 20 -11.95 -30.16 -17.18
N ALA A 21 -12.00 -29.15 -16.29
CA ALA A 21 -11.74 -29.19 -14.82
C ALA A 21 -12.61 -30.24 -14.08
N GLN A 22 -12.37 -30.66 -12.83
CA GLN A 22 -11.93 -30.02 -11.55
C GLN A 22 -11.47 -31.16 -10.58
N ALA A 23 -10.87 -30.98 -9.39
CA ALA A 23 -10.11 -29.91 -8.71
C ALA A 23 -9.54 -30.47 -7.38
N GLY A 24 -8.44 -29.89 -6.86
CA GLY A 24 -7.92 -30.13 -5.50
C GLY A 24 -6.39 -30.20 -5.39
N SER A 25 -5.84 -29.55 -4.33
CA SER A 25 -4.41 -29.52 -3.91
C SER A 25 -3.47 -28.56 -4.69
N ASP A 26 -2.35 -28.01 -4.16
CA ASP A 26 -1.70 -28.19 -2.84
C ASP A 26 -0.74 -27.05 -2.41
N PHE A 27 -0.31 -27.09 -1.15
CA PHE A 27 0.94 -26.48 -0.64
C PHE A 27 2.14 -27.40 -0.94
N ASP A 28 3.25 -26.84 -1.45
CA ASP A 28 4.44 -27.63 -1.82
C ASP A 28 5.28 -28.02 -0.60
N LEU A 29 4.95 -29.19 -0.04
CA LEU A 29 5.65 -29.85 1.07
C LEU A 29 7.13 -30.12 0.76
N GLN A 30 7.50 -30.25 -0.52
CA GLN A 30 8.86 -30.55 -0.97
C GLN A 30 9.70 -29.27 -1.07
N ALA A 31 9.15 -28.18 -1.61
CA ALA A 31 9.78 -26.86 -1.55
C ALA A 31 9.94 -26.35 -0.10
N TYR A 32 8.95 -26.58 0.77
CA TYR A 32 9.05 -26.23 2.19
C TYR A 32 10.10 -27.09 2.92
N THR A 33 10.21 -28.38 2.60
CA THR A 33 11.22 -29.27 3.19
C THR A 33 12.63 -28.94 2.66
N SER A 34 12.78 -28.58 1.38
CA SER A 34 14.04 -28.05 0.83
C SER A 34 14.43 -26.70 1.45
N PHE A 35 13.48 -25.79 1.64
CA PHE A 35 13.73 -24.52 2.35
C PHE A 35 14.18 -24.76 3.80
N LEU A 36 13.56 -25.73 4.50
CA LEU A 36 13.94 -26.15 5.85
C LEU A 36 15.31 -26.85 5.90
N ASP A 37 15.73 -27.61 4.88
CA ASP A 37 17.05 -28.25 4.84
C ASP A 37 18.19 -27.30 4.38
N ASP A 38 17.93 -26.43 3.40
CA ASP A 38 18.91 -25.45 2.88
C ASP A 38 19.26 -24.35 3.90
N HIS A 39 18.40 -24.12 4.89
CA HIS A 39 18.58 -23.11 5.95
C HIS A 39 18.68 -23.72 7.36
N ARG A 40 18.74 -25.05 7.49
CA ARG A 40 18.63 -25.78 8.77
C ARG A 40 19.72 -25.47 9.80
N ASP A 41 20.85 -24.92 9.36
CA ASP A 41 22.01 -24.55 10.17
C ASP A 41 22.55 -23.11 9.88
N LEU A 42 21.69 -22.18 9.43
CA LEU A 42 22.09 -20.83 8.95
C LEU A 42 22.72 -19.91 10.03
N THR A 43 23.70 -19.05 9.67
CA THR A 43 24.38 -18.15 10.63
C THR A 43 24.30 -16.65 10.31
N GLY A 44 24.25 -15.80 11.35
CA GLY A 44 24.07 -14.35 11.23
C GLY A 44 25.22 -13.53 10.62
N ALA A 45 26.36 -14.15 10.28
CA ALA A 45 27.43 -13.48 9.53
C ALA A 45 27.16 -13.49 8.01
N GLN A 46 26.57 -14.57 7.50
CA GLN A 46 26.21 -14.74 6.09
C GLN A 46 25.12 -13.76 5.67
N LEU A 47 24.26 -13.36 6.61
CA LEU A 47 23.19 -12.37 6.42
C LEU A 47 23.70 -10.95 6.09
N ARG A 48 24.84 -10.54 6.67
CA ARG A 48 25.39 -9.16 6.49
C ARG A 48 26.22 -8.98 5.22
N SER A 49 26.72 -10.07 4.63
CA SER A 49 27.51 -10.01 3.38
C SER A 49 26.68 -9.70 2.14
N LEU A 50 25.34 -9.65 2.27
CA LEU A 50 24.42 -9.38 1.18
C LEU A 50 24.26 -7.87 0.87
N HIS A 51 24.73 -6.94 1.73
CA HIS A 51 24.51 -5.48 1.59
C HIS A 51 25.69 -4.61 2.16
N PRO A 52 26.51 -3.89 1.35
CA PRO A 52 27.68 -3.12 1.81
C PRO A 52 27.65 -1.57 1.65
N THR A 53 28.52 -0.84 2.39
CA THR A 53 28.51 0.64 2.59
C THR A 53 29.93 1.29 2.46
N PRO A 54 30.11 2.56 2.01
CA PRO A 54 31.44 3.21 1.81
C PRO A 54 32.07 3.86 3.07
N ALA A 55 33.33 4.30 2.97
CA ALA A 55 34.20 4.68 4.10
C ALA A 55 34.62 6.18 4.16
N PHE A 56 34.74 6.72 5.38
CA PHE A 56 35.14 8.11 5.69
C PHE A 56 36.31 8.19 6.69
N ARG A 57 36.96 9.36 6.80
CA ARG A 57 38.01 9.61 7.81
C ARG A 57 37.41 9.87 9.19
N THR A 58 37.98 9.26 10.22
CA THR A 58 37.47 9.32 11.60
C THR A 58 37.89 10.57 12.39
N ALA A 59 39.07 11.15 12.13
CA ALA A 59 39.58 12.35 12.80
C ALA A 59 40.73 13.03 12.03
N LEU A 60 41.08 14.26 12.41
CA LEU A 60 42.14 15.11 11.85
C LEU A 60 43.28 15.49 12.82
N TYR A 61 43.01 15.59 14.12
CA TYR A 61 43.98 15.90 15.19
C TYR A 61 44.84 17.16 14.97
N LEU A 62 44.20 18.32 14.79
CA LEU A 62 44.88 19.59 14.45
C LEU A 62 45.64 20.23 15.63
N PRO A 63 46.88 20.72 15.41
CA PRO A 63 47.68 21.40 16.43
C PRO A 63 47.21 22.85 16.66
N LEU A 64 46.20 23.04 17.49
CA LEU A 64 45.50 24.32 17.73
C LEU A 64 46.41 25.53 18.04
N LYS A 65 47.57 25.32 18.68
CA LYS A 65 48.53 26.39 19.06
C LYS A 65 49.18 27.14 17.87
N LYS A 66 48.89 26.75 16.62
CA LYS A 66 49.49 27.35 15.41
C LYS A 66 48.46 27.99 14.45
N ILE A 67 47.20 28.10 14.87
CA ILE A 67 46.11 28.61 14.03
C ILE A 67 45.88 30.09 14.35
N ALA A 68 46.03 30.97 13.34
CA ALA A 68 45.85 32.41 13.51
C ALA A 68 44.41 32.76 13.93
N TYR A 69 44.24 33.79 14.76
CA TYR A 69 42.97 34.25 15.37
C TYR A 69 42.27 33.23 16.29
N LEU A 70 42.70 31.97 16.37
CA LEU A 70 42.05 30.97 17.23
C LEU A 70 42.23 31.28 18.72
N ASP A 71 43.36 31.86 19.12
CA ASP A 71 43.58 32.39 20.46
C ASP A 71 42.56 33.48 20.82
N THR A 72 42.30 34.39 19.88
CA THR A 72 41.33 35.48 20.03
C THR A 72 39.90 34.95 20.10
N ILE A 73 39.55 33.97 19.25
CA ILE A 73 38.24 33.28 19.26
C ILE A 73 38.05 32.52 20.58
N ILE A 74 39.06 31.78 21.06
CA ILE A 74 39.03 31.07 22.35
C ILE A 74 38.85 32.07 23.50
N GLN A 75 39.50 33.23 23.45
CA GLN A 75 39.38 34.25 24.50
C GLN A 75 38.00 34.94 24.52
N ILE A 76 37.47 35.30 23.35
CA ILE A 76 36.18 36.02 23.23
C ILE A 76 35.00 35.09 23.53
N TYR A 77 34.97 33.90 22.94
CA TYR A 77 33.86 32.95 23.12
C TYR A 77 34.09 31.93 24.25
N GLN A 78 35.23 32.01 24.94
CA GLN A 78 35.60 31.15 26.08
C GLN A 78 35.43 29.66 25.76
N LEU A 79 35.98 29.21 24.62
CA LEU A 79 35.80 27.82 24.17
C LEU A 79 36.27 26.82 25.23
N THR A 80 35.44 25.83 25.55
CA THR A 80 35.69 24.84 26.61
C THR A 80 36.82 23.86 26.25
N ALA A 81 37.23 23.00 27.20
CA ALA A 81 38.21 21.95 26.90
C ALA A 81 37.69 21.00 25.81
N ASP A 82 36.43 20.61 25.90
CA ASP A 82 35.80 19.66 24.97
C ASP A 82 35.49 20.31 23.61
N GLU A 83 35.07 21.58 23.58
CA GLU A 83 34.89 22.33 22.33
C GLU A 83 36.24 22.46 21.57
N ARG A 84 37.35 22.66 22.30
CA ARG A 84 38.69 22.65 21.71
C ARG A 84 39.13 21.24 21.28
N ALA A 85 38.77 20.19 22.02
CA ALA A 85 39.05 18.81 21.60
C ALA A 85 38.31 18.46 20.30
N LEU A 86 37.02 18.80 20.20
CA LEU A 86 36.21 18.63 18.99
C LEU A 86 36.80 19.42 17.80
N LEU A 87 37.27 20.65 18.03
CA LEU A 87 37.95 21.46 17.03
C LEU A 87 39.28 20.85 16.57
N SER A 88 40.04 20.22 17.47
CA SER A 88 41.24 19.44 17.12
C SER A 88 40.85 18.24 16.25
N ASP A 89 39.86 17.47 16.67
CA ASP A 89 39.58 16.17 16.08
C ASP A 89 38.84 16.27 14.75
N ASN A 90 38.04 17.33 14.54
CA ASN A 90 37.22 17.52 13.33
C ASN A 90 37.64 18.72 12.47
N GLY A 91 38.52 19.59 12.96
CA GLY A 91 38.89 20.84 12.29
C GLY A 91 37.83 21.94 12.35
N PHE A 92 36.67 21.68 12.97
CA PHE A 92 35.65 22.66 13.31
C PHE A 92 34.94 22.23 14.60
N VAL A 93 34.19 23.14 15.22
CA VAL A 93 33.29 22.85 16.34
C VAL A 93 32.02 23.69 16.21
N VAL A 94 30.89 23.12 16.61
CA VAL A 94 29.60 23.82 16.78
C VAL A 94 29.25 23.73 18.26
N SER A 95 28.75 24.82 18.84
CA SER A 95 28.44 24.89 20.28
C SER A 95 27.09 25.55 20.54
N GLU A 96 26.19 24.80 21.18
CA GLU A 96 24.87 25.28 21.62
C GLU A 96 24.98 26.40 22.66
N ARG A 97 26.06 26.39 23.47
CA ARG A 97 26.41 27.45 24.42
C ARG A 97 26.60 28.83 23.75
N LEU A 98 26.86 28.85 22.44
CA LEU A 98 27.11 30.05 21.65
C LEU A 98 25.95 30.43 20.71
N GLN A 99 24.76 29.87 20.91
CA GLN A 99 23.56 30.20 20.13
C GLN A 99 23.23 31.72 20.13
N ARG A 100 22.62 32.21 19.05
CA ARG A 100 22.11 33.59 18.88
C ARG A 100 20.70 33.52 18.29
N GLU A 101 19.89 34.56 18.50
CA GLU A 101 18.48 34.54 18.09
C GLU A 101 18.30 34.66 16.57
N ASN A 102 19.24 35.32 15.89
CA ASN A 102 19.20 35.51 14.44
C ASN A 102 20.60 35.71 13.81
N PHE A 103 20.69 35.47 12.50
CA PHE A 103 21.94 35.64 11.74
C PHE A 103 22.48 37.08 11.76
N GLY A 104 21.61 38.10 11.81
CA GLY A 104 22.02 39.50 11.82
C GLY A 104 22.80 39.86 13.09
N GLU A 105 22.27 39.48 14.25
CA GLU A 105 22.95 39.61 15.55
C GLU A 105 24.28 38.84 15.58
N ALA A 106 24.29 37.59 15.08
CA ALA A 106 25.50 36.76 15.05
C ALA A 106 26.61 37.40 14.19
N PHE A 107 26.30 37.88 12.99
CA PHE A 107 27.29 38.57 12.16
C PHE A 107 27.70 39.93 12.72
N TYR A 108 26.77 40.69 13.32
CA TYR A 108 27.09 41.96 13.98
C TYR A 108 28.02 41.74 15.19
N GLU A 109 27.88 40.64 15.92
CA GLU A 109 28.78 40.26 16.99
C GLU A 109 30.17 39.84 16.51
N ILE A 110 30.28 39.09 15.42
CA ILE A 110 31.60 38.76 14.82
C ILE A 110 32.29 40.06 14.36
N TYR A 111 31.51 40.96 13.75
CA TYR A 111 31.96 42.27 13.28
C TYR A 111 32.43 43.20 14.42
N LYS A 112 31.68 43.31 15.54
CA LYS A 112 32.06 44.16 16.69
C LYS A 112 33.36 43.72 17.40
N HIS A 113 33.87 42.54 17.06
CA HIS A 113 35.06 41.92 17.64
C HIS A 113 36.23 41.79 16.64
N ASP A 114 36.11 42.38 15.44
CA ASP A 114 37.12 42.32 14.37
C ASP A 114 37.57 40.88 14.01
N LEU A 115 36.66 39.91 14.14
CA LEU A 115 36.95 38.49 13.93
C LEU A 115 36.77 38.07 12.45
N PRO A 116 37.59 37.14 11.92
CA PRO A 116 37.37 36.55 10.61
C PRO A 116 36.00 35.85 10.51
N VAL A 117 35.18 36.28 9.55
CA VAL A 117 33.82 35.75 9.36
C VAL A 117 33.78 34.53 8.42
N PHE A 118 33.04 33.49 8.81
CA PHE A 118 32.67 32.39 7.93
C PHE A 118 31.22 32.56 7.46
N VAL A 119 31.03 32.81 6.16
CA VAL A 119 29.70 32.87 5.56
C VAL A 119 29.26 31.46 5.16
N SER A 120 28.39 30.85 5.97
CA SER A 120 27.87 29.51 5.69
C SER A 120 26.74 29.54 4.65
N SER A 121 26.46 28.39 4.04
CA SER A 121 25.27 28.21 3.20
C SER A 121 23.96 28.42 3.97
N ASP A 122 23.96 28.18 5.28
CA ASP A 122 22.80 28.44 6.17
C ASP A 122 22.39 29.93 6.15
N ALA A 123 23.38 30.84 6.21
CA ALA A 123 23.13 32.27 6.21
C ALA A 123 22.52 32.77 4.88
N ILE A 124 22.98 32.22 3.75
CA ILE A 124 22.49 32.57 2.42
C ILE A 124 21.06 32.03 2.20
N LEU A 125 20.78 30.79 2.59
CA LEU A 125 19.46 30.19 2.46
C LEU A 125 18.43 30.82 3.40
N HIS A 126 18.83 31.20 4.62
CA HIS A 126 17.95 31.96 5.51
C HIS A 126 17.57 33.34 4.92
N ALA A 127 18.52 34.05 4.30
CA ALA A 127 18.23 35.32 3.64
C ALA A 127 17.28 35.16 2.43
N LEU A 128 17.43 34.08 1.67
CA LEU A 128 16.51 33.70 0.59
C LEU A 128 15.10 33.42 1.15
N HIS A 129 14.97 32.58 2.18
CA HIS A 129 13.70 32.28 2.85
C HIS A 129 12.96 33.56 3.29
N ARG A 130 13.62 34.43 4.08
CA ARG A 130 12.98 35.66 4.58
C ARG A 130 12.51 36.58 3.44
N SER A 131 13.21 36.59 2.31
CA SER A 131 12.83 37.35 1.13
C SER A 131 11.64 36.71 0.41
N TYR A 132 11.64 35.39 0.24
CA TYR A 132 10.58 34.63 -0.45
C TYR A 132 9.25 34.69 0.29
N ASP A 133 9.26 34.45 1.61
CA ASP A 133 8.13 34.56 2.55
C ASP A 133 7.41 35.92 2.40
N THR A 134 8.17 37.02 2.46
CA THR A 134 7.62 38.39 2.31
C THR A 134 7.08 38.66 0.91
N ILE A 135 7.77 38.20 -0.14
CA ILE A 135 7.31 38.38 -1.53
C ILE A 135 5.99 37.63 -1.76
N LEU A 136 5.85 36.41 -1.24
CA LEU A 136 4.62 35.63 -1.38
C LEU A 136 3.45 36.30 -0.64
N GLU A 137 3.66 36.71 0.61
CA GLU A 137 2.64 37.41 1.42
C GLU A 137 2.18 38.72 0.74
N ASP A 138 3.08 39.47 0.10
CA ASP A 138 2.75 40.67 -0.66
C ASP A 138 1.98 40.39 -1.95
N MET A 139 2.27 39.30 -2.66
CA MET A 139 1.48 38.87 -3.83
C MET A 139 0.09 38.37 -3.42
N GLU A 140 -0.02 37.72 -2.26
CA GLU A 140 -1.31 37.30 -1.69
C GLU A 140 -2.19 38.50 -1.34
N ARG A 141 -1.65 39.46 -0.57
CA ARG A 141 -2.33 40.71 -0.21
C ARG A 141 -2.67 41.57 -1.43
N GLY A 142 -1.69 41.78 -2.31
CA GLY A 142 -1.77 42.76 -3.40
C GLY A 142 -2.56 42.29 -4.63
N LEU A 143 -2.63 40.98 -4.89
CA LEU A 143 -3.23 40.45 -6.12
C LEU A 143 -4.16 39.25 -5.88
N LEU A 144 -3.69 38.17 -5.24
CA LEU A 144 -4.47 36.92 -5.20
C LEU A 144 -5.77 37.03 -4.39
N ILE A 145 -5.77 37.75 -3.25
CA ILE A 145 -6.98 37.94 -2.44
C ILE A 145 -8.05 38.76 -3.20
N PRO A 146 -7.75 39.97 -3.75
CA PRO A 146 -8.71 40.71 -4.58
C PRO A 146 -9.23 39.92 -5.78
N ARG A 147 -8.36 39.18 -6.48
CA ARG A 147 -8.78 38.38 -7.64
C ARG A 147 -9.64 37.17 -7.28
N LEU A 148 -9.36 36.52 -6.15
CA LEU A 148 -10.19 35.44 -5.65
C LEU A 148 -11.60 35.91 -5.31
N GLU A 149 -11.74 37.06 -4.66
CA GLU A 149 -13.05 37.66 -4.40
C GLU A 149 -13.78 38.00 -5.72
N GLU A 150 -13.10 38.66 -6.67
CA GLU A 150 -13.69 38.99 -7.97
C GLU A 150 -14.18 37.73 -8.73
N LEU A 151 -13.35 36.67 -8.76
CA LEU A 151 -13.66 35.39 -9.37
C LEU A 151 -14.91 34.76 -8.74
N LEU A 152 -14.93 34.55 -7.42
CA LEU A 152 -16.06 33.92 -6.73
C LEU A 152 -17.36 34.71 -6.87
N LEU A 153 -17.28 36.05 -6.86
CA LEU A 153 -18.44 36.92 -7.07
C LEU A 153 -18.98 36.84 -8.51
N LYS A 154 -18.11 36.75 -9.53
CA LYS A 154 -18.53 36.53 -10.93
C LYS A 154 -19.22 35.18 -11.09
N LEU A 155 -18.64 34.10 -10.56
CA LEU A 155 -19.24 32.76 -10.61
C LEU A 155 -20.61 32.73 -9.89
N ARG A 156 -20.71 33.31 -8.70
CA ARG A 156 -21.97 33.36 -7.92
C ARG A 156 -23.07 34.18 -8.62
N ARG A 157 -22.72 35.24 -9.34
CA ARG A 157 -23.66 36.08 -10.10
C ARG A 157 -24.25 35.40 -11.32
N GLU A 158 -23.56 34.42 -11.91
CA GLU A 158 -24.03 33.67 -13.08
C GLU A 158 -24.97 32.50 -12.71
N TRP A 159 -24.98 32.09 -11.43
CA TRP A 159 -25.85 31.00 -10.93
C TRP A 159 -27.34 31.13 -11.34
N PRO A 160 -28.01 32.30 -11.26
CA PRO A 160 -29.41 32.42 -11.66
C PRO A 160 -29.63 32.21 -13.17
N ASN A 161 -28.65 32.58 -14.00
CA ASN A 161 -28.72 32.39 -15.45
C ASN A 161 -28.58 30.91 -15.80
N LEU A 162 -27.70 30.18 -15.12
CA LEU A 162 -27.57 28.72 -15.23
C LEU A 162 -28.86 28.01 -14.78
N ALA A 163 -29.42 28.41 -13.63
CA ALA A 163 -30.68 27.86 -13.13
C ALA A 163 -31.86 28.10 -14.11
N ASN A 164 -31.96 29.30 -14.69
CA ASN A 164 -32.97 29.61 -15.71
C ASN A 164 -32.79 28.77 -16.99
N ARG A 165 -31.55 28.58 -17.46
CA ARG A 165 -31.24 27.71 -18.61
C ARG A 165 -31.59 26.24 -18.35
N SER A 166 -31.43 25.78 -17.11
CA SER A 166 -31.73 24.40 -16.69
C SER A 166 -33.17 24.17 -16.18
N ALA A 167 -34.05 25.17 -16.20
CA ALA A 167 -35.37 25.09 -15.56
C ALA A 167 -36.29 23.95 -16.09
N GLY A 168 -36.06 23.47 -17.32
CA GLY A 168 -36.75 22.32 -17.91
C GLY A 168 -36.19 20.95 -17.51
N GLN A 169 -35.15 20.89 -16.66
CA GLN A 169 -34.41 19.67 -16.34
C GLN A 169 -34.27 19.49 -14.82
N PRO A 170 -35.27 18.87 -14.14
CA PRO A 170 -35.28 18.74 -12.69
C PRO A 170 -34.04 18.08 -12.08
N ALA A 171 -33.39 17.18 -12.81
CA ALA A 171 -32.14 16.54 -12.40
C ALA A 171 -31.00 17.54 -12.14
N MET A 172 -30.96 18.67 -12.87
CA MET A 172 -29.93 19.71 -12.70
C MET A 172 -30.03 20.47 -11.37
N GLN A 173 -31.18 20.46 -10.71
CA GLN A 173 -31.40 21.26 -9.50
C GLN A 173 -30.45 20.87 -8.36
N THR A 174 -30.13 19.58 -8.23
CA THR A 174 -29.19 19.08 -7.21
C THR A 174 -27.79 19.66 -7.42
N MET A 175 -27.25 19.60 -8.64
CA MET A 175 -25.90 20.10 -8.95
C MET A 175 -25.82 21.63 -8.91
N LEU A 176 -26.91 22.33 -9.23
CA LEU A 176 -27.01 23.78 -9.01
C LEU A 176 -27.01 24.11 -7.52
N ASN A 177 -27.71 23.35 -6.68
CA ASN A 177 -27.67 23.52 -5.23
C ASN A 177 -26.27 23.25 -4.66
N ASP A 178 -25.58 22.23 -5.15
CA ASP A 178 -24.20 21.91 -4.75
C ASP A 178 -23.21 23.02 -5.12
N MET A 179 -23.33 23.58 -6.33
CA MET A 179 -22.55 24.74 -6.79
C MET A 179 -22.78 25.97 -5.89
N ASP A 180 -24.02 26.21 -5.46
CA ASP A 180 -24.36 27.30 -4.53
C ASP A 180 -23.72 27.10 -3.15
N VAL A 181 -23.77 25.87 -2.60
CA VAL A 181 -23.05 25.51 -1.36
C VAL A 181 -21.54 25.72 -1.52
N TYR A 182 -20.94 25.23 -2.61
CA TYR A 182 -19.50 25.31 -2.86
C TYR A 182 -18.99 26.75 -2.92
N LEU A 183 -19.68 27.62 -3.67
CA LEU A 183 -19.31 29.03 -3.78
C LEU A 183 -19.61 29.82 -2.49
N THR A 184 -20.71 29.52 -1.81
CA THR A 184 -21.10 30.23 -0.58
C THR A 184 -20.18 29.89 0.59
N VAL A 185 -19.74 28.64 0.75
CA VAL A 185 -18.72 28.27 1.74
C VAL A 185 -17.42 29.03 1.47
N ALA A 186 -16.93 29.06 0.22
CA ALA A 186 -15.71 29.79 -0.14
C ALA A 186 -15.78 31.29 0.24
N LEU A 187 -16.88 31.96 -0.12
CA LEU A 187 -17.11 33.37 0.21
C LEU A 187 -17.21 33.62 1.72
N ARG A 188 -17.87 32.72 2.46
CA ARG A 188 -17.97 32.81 3.93
C ARG A 188 -16.62 32.62 4.62
N LEU A 189 -15.75 31.76 4.08
CA LEU A 189 -14.39 31.57 4.59
C LEU A 189 -13.48 32.77 4.31
N LEU A 190 -13.70 33.53 3.23
CA LEU A 190 -13.08 34.84 3.02
C LEU A 190 -13.53 35.90 4.05
N GLY A 191 -14.53 35.61 4.88
CA GLY A 191 -15.13 36.56 5.84
C GLY A 191 -16.23 37.41 5.24
N LEU A 192 -16.69 37.11 4.02
CA LEU A 192 -17.75 37.84 3.34
C LEU A 192 -19.12 37.30 3.77
N ALA A 193 -20.02 38.19 4.21
CA ALA A 193 -21.32 37.85 4.78
C ALA A 193 -22.40 37.47 3.73
N TYR A 194 -22.08 36.55 2.81
CA TYR A 194 -23.02 36.07 1.79
C TYR A 194 -23.87 34.89 2.28
N THR A 195 -25.16 34.92 1.92
CA THR A 195 -26.09 33.79 2.06
C THR A 195 -26.09 32.93 0.78
N PRO A 196 -26.53 31.67 0.84
CA PRO A 196 -26.78 30.88 -0.36
C PRO A 196 -27.84 31.53 -1.26
N GLN A 197 -27.81 31.23 -2.56
CA GLN A 197 -28.84 31.57 -3.54
C GLN A 197 -30.17 30.85 -3.24
N ARG A 198 -30.10 29.63 -2.69
CA ARG A 198 -31.27 28.83 -2.26
C ARG A 198 -31.31 28.74 -0.75
N ALA A 199 -32.40 29.22 -0.12
CA ALA A 199 -32.53 29.23 1.34
C ALA A 199 -32.34 27.84 2.01
N GLU A 200 -32.75 26.77 1.33
CA GLU A 200 -32.57 25.37 1.76
C GLU A 200 -31.10 24.95 1.97
N ASN A 201 -30.15 25.56 1.25
CA ASN A 201 -28.73 25.28 1.38
C ASN A 201 -28.10 25.83 2.67
N SER A 202 -28.81 26.70 3.41
CA SER A 202 -28.25 27.38 4.59
C SER A 202 -27.82 26.39 5.68
N ALA A 203 -28.61 25.33 5.92
CA ALA A 203 -28.26 24.31 6.91
C ALA A 203 -26.97 23.55 6.53
N THR A 204 -26.81 23.23 5.24
CA THR A 204 -25.61 22.56 4.71
C THR A 204 -24.37 23.45 4.84
N VAL A 205 -24.49 24.74 4.51
CA VAL A 205 -23.38 25.72 4.63
C VAL A 205 -22.95 25.89 6.08
N GLU A 206 -23.87 26.11 7.03
CA GLU A 206 -23.49 26.26 8.44
C GLU A 206 -22.92 24.96 9.04
N ALA A 207 -23.41 23.78 8.62
CA ALA A 207 -22.84 22.50 9.03
C ALA A 207 -21.38 22.33 8.55
N LEU A 208 -21.09 22.69 7.29
CA LEU A 208 -19.73 22.66 6.74
C LEU A 208 -18.81 23.67 7.43
N LEU A 209 -19.28 24.90 7.65
CA LEU A 209 -18.51 25.92 8.39
C LEU A 209 -18.21 25.49 9.82
N LYS A 210 -19.12 24.77 10.48
CA LYS A 210 -18.87 24.17 11.80
C LYS A 210 -17.75 23.13 11.74
N LEU A 211 -17.84 22.14 10.83
CA LEU A 211 -16.81 21.09 10.68
C LEU A 211 -15.42 21.67 10.37
N ILE A 212 -15.37 22.70 9.53
CA ILE A 212 -14.15 23.48 9.23
C ILE A 212 -13.58 24.17 10.49
N THR A 213 -14.45 24.63 11.40
CA THR A 213 -14.05 25.27 12.66
C THR A 213 -13.70 24.27 13.76
N ASP A 214 -14.25 23.05 13.72
CA ASP A 214 -13.92 21.97 14.63
C ASP A 214 -12.49 21.42 14.40
N GLU A 215 -11.92 21.62 13.20
CA GLU A 215 -10.55 21.28 12.82
C GLU A 215 -10.16 19.80 13.08
N GLN A 216 -11.11 18.86 12.90
CA GLN A 216 -10.91 17.41 13.06
C GLN A 216 -11.39 16.61 11.83
N PRO A 217 -10.83 15.41 11.55
CA PRO A 217 -11.40 14.50 10.56
C PRO A 217 -12.83 14.09 10.91
N ALA A 218 -13.77 14.19 9.95
CA ALA A 218 -15.18 13.82 10.17
C ALA A 218 -15.83 13.22 8.91
N PRO A 219 -16.73 12.23 9.03
CA PRO A 219 -17.47 11.68 7.91
C PRO A 219 -18.52 12.68 7.41
N TYR A 220 -18.52 13.00 6.12
CA TYR A 220 -19.51 13.91 5.52
C TYR A 220 -19.83 13.53 4.06
N ALA A 221 -21.11 13.68 3.69
CA ALA A 221 -21.64 13.39 2.36
C ALA A 221 -21.44 14.58 1.40
N LEU A 222 -20.19 14.99 1.20
CA LEU A 222 -19.86 16.19 0.42
C LEU A 222 -20.04 15.93 -1.08
N PHE A 223 -21.13 16.46 -1.65
CA PHE A 223 -21.53 16.30 -3.07
C PHE A 223 -21.67 14.84 -3.52
N ALA A 224 -21.98 13.94 -2.59
CA ALA A 224 -22.24 12.52 -2.80
C ALA A 224 -23.37 12.04 -1.88
N ALA A 225 -23.97 10.89 -2.16
CA ALA A 225 -24.89 10.19 -1.25
C ALA A 225 -24.12 9.46 -0.13
N THR A 226 -22.97 8.87 -0.46
CA THR A 226 -22.11 8.14 0.50
C THR A 226 -21.23 9.13 1.28
N PRO A 227 -21.25 9.12 2.64
CA PRO A 227 -20.30 9.89 3.45
C PRO A 227 -18.86 9.41 3.24
N ARG A 228 -17.91 10.33 3.11
CA ARG A 228 -16.47 10.04 3.16
C ARG A 228 -15.82 10.74 4.34
N LEU A 229 -14.74 10.17 4.89
CA LEU A 229 -13.95 10.81 5.94
C LEU A 229 -13.15 11.98 5.35
N ILE A 230 -13.45 13.20 5.77
CA ILE A 230 -12.80 14.44 5.30
C ILE A 230 -11.93 14.99 6.42
N ASP A 231 -10.65 15.26 6.14
CA ASP A 231 -9.72 15.87 7.08
C ASP A 231 -9.91 17.39 7.17
N PHE A 232 -10.85 17.84 8.02
CA PHE A 232 -11.06 19.27 8.27
C PHE A 232 -9.93 19.90 9.12
N SER A 233 -8.95 19.15 9.64
CA SER A 233 -7.82 19.74 10.40
C SER A 233 -6.90 20.60 9.54
N GLN A 234 -6.93 20.41 8.22
CA GLN A 234 -6.19 21.20 7.24
C GLN A 234 -6.66 22.66 7.14
N PHE A 235 -7.86 22.98 7.63
CA PHE A 235 -8.38 24.36 7.66
C PHE A 235 -7.78 25.23 8.78
N ARG A 236 -6.98 24.63 9.68
CA ARG A 236 -6.25 25.35 10.73
C ARG A 236 -5.14 26.23 10.12
N PRO A 237 -5.21 27.57 10.20
CA PRO A 237 -4.17 28.46 9.67
C PRO A 237 -2.83 28.24 10.37
N ARG A 238 -1.75 28.25 9.58
CA ARG A 238 -0.36 27.95 9.98
C ARG A 238 0.58 28.91 9.24
N GLY A 239 1.82 29.06 9.69
CA GLY A 239 2.80 29.99 9.06
C GLY A 239 2.36 31.45 9.06
N HIS A 240 2.77 32.23 8.04
CA HIS A 240 2.45 33.66 7.93
C HIS A 240 0.94 33.94 7.86
N TYR A 241 0.14 32.97 7.41
CA TYR A 241 -1.33 33.05 7.49
C TYR A 241 -1.87 33.20 8.92
N THR A 242 -1.06 32.99 9.96
CA THR A 242 -1.48 33.26 11.35
C THR A 242 -1.35 34.73 11.77
N ASN A 243 -0.66 35.57 10.99
CA ASN A 243 -0.36 36.96 11.33
C ASN A 243 -1.62 37.85 11.32
N GLU A 244 -2.42 37.77 10.26
CA GLU A 244 -3.54 38.68 10.00
C GLU A 244 -4.87 37.95 9.76
N ALA A 245 -5.99 38.59 10.08
CA ALA A 245 -7.33 38.02 9.84
C ALA A 245 -7.62 37.80 8.34
N ILE A 246 -7.18 38.70 7.47
CA ILE A 246 -7.37 38.58 6.02
C ILE A 246 -6.63 37.35 5.45
N LEU A 247 -5.41 37.08 5.94
CA LEU A 247 -4.62 35.91 5.55
C LEU A 247 -5.19 34.60 6.12
N LYS A 248 -5.74 34.59 7.35
CA LYS A 248 -6.48 33.44 7.92
C LYS A 248 -7.68 33.06 7.07
N ASN A 249 -8.44 34.07 6.64
CA ASN A 249 -9.61 33.92 5.81
C ASN A 249 -9.24 33.41 4.40
N TYR A 250 -8.22 34.02 3.78
CA TYR A 250 -7.66 33.58 2.50
C TYR A 250 -7.19 32.12 2.56
N PHE A 251 -6.39 31.76 3.56
CA PHE A 251 -5.93 30.39 3.79
C PHE A 251 -7.10 29.40 3.82
N ARG A 252 -8.14 29.67 4.62
CA ARG A 252 -9.30 28.78 4.72
C ARG A 252 -10.10 28.67 3.42
N ALA A 253 -10.29 29.77 2.70
CA ALA A 253 -10.97 29.78 1.40
C ALA A 253 -10.17 29.02 0.33
N MET A 254 -8.84 29.19 0.31
CA MET A 254 -7.95 28.46 -0.61
C MET A 254 -7.83 26.98 -0.24
N ILE A 255 -7.82 26.61 1.04
CA ILE A 255 -7.93 25.21 1.48
C ILE A 255 -9.25 24.59 1.01
N TRP A 256 -10.38 25.31 1.10
CA TRP A 256 -11.66 24.84 0.54
C TRP A 256 -11.56 24.60 -0.98
N LEU A 257 -11.13 25.61 -1.74
CA LEU A 257 -11.11 25.55 -3.21
C LEU A 257 -10.03 24.62 -3.78
N GLY A 258 -8.97 24.37 -3.01
CA GLY A 258 -7.82 23.53 -3.37
C GLY A 258 -7.86 22.11 -2.79
N ARG A 259 -8.82 21.77 -1.91
CA ARG A 259 -8.96 20.40 -1.35
C ARG A 259 -10.36 19.80 -1.46
N THR A 260 -11.40 20.59 -1.74
CA THR A 260 -12.76 20.07 -2.00
C THR A 260 -12.88 19.56 -3.43
N GLU A 261 -12.43 18.33 -3.64
CA GLU A 261 -12.43 17.64 -4.94
C GLU A 261 -13.82 17.42 -5.51
N LEU A 262 -13.98 17.73 -6.80
CA LEU A 262 -15.09 17.25 -7.63
C LEU A 262 -14.57 16.09 -8.50
N MET A 263 -15.00 14.87 -8.19
CA MET A 263 -14.52 13.67 -8.88
C MET A 263 -15.12 13.54 -10.28
N LEU A 264 -14.24 13.36 -11.27
CA LEU A 264 -14.57 13.12 -12.67
C LEU A 264 -14.50 11.62 -13.03
N SER A 265 -13.68 10.87 -12.28
CA SER A 265 -13.65 9.40 -12.26
C SER A 265 -13.83 8.89 -10.82
N PRO A 266 -14.38 7.68 -10.61
CA PRO A 266 -14.36 7.07 -9.29
C PRO A 266 -12.92 6.86 -8.79
N PRO A 267 -12.69 6.90 -7.46
CA PRO A 267 -11.42 6.49 -6.87
C PRO A 267 -11.27 4.97 -6.97
N GLN A 268 -10.04 4.49 -7.16
CA GLN A 268 -9.75 3.06 -7.02
C GLN A 268 -9.32 2.82 -5.58
N GLN A 269 -10.21 2.27 -4.77
CA GLN A 269 -9.97 1.90 -3.37
C GLN A 269 -10.51 0.49 -3.13
N HIS A 270 -9.80 -0.28 -2.31
CA HIS A 270 -10.11 -1.69 -2.05
C HIS A 270 -10.77 -1.84 -0.68
N GLY A 271 -11.93 -2.51 -0.64
CA GLY A 271 -12.66 -2.81 0.60
C GLY A 271 -13.43 -1.64 1.22
N MET A 272 -13.78 -0.59 0.45
CA MET A 272 -14.43 0.62 0.98
C MET A 272 -15.53 1.18 0.06
N PRO A 273 -16.62 1.77 0.59
CA PRO A 273 -17.64 2.46 -0.19
C PRO A 273 -17.09 3.61 -1.04
N ALA A 274 -17.03 3.42 -2.36
CA ALA A 274 -16.76 4.49 -3.32
C ALA A 274 -18.03 5.31 -3.61
N PRO A 275 -17.91 6.60 -3.99
CA PRO A 275 -19.01 7.36 -4.56
C PRO A 275 -19.63 6.61 -5.74
N SER A 276 -20.96 6.57 -5.81
CA SER A 276 -21.68 5.85 -6.84
C SER A 276 -21.47 6.49 -8.23
N ALA A 277 -21.78 5.77 -9.30
CA ALA A 277 -21.73 6.34 -10.65
C ALA A 277 -22.59 7.62 -10.78
N ALA A 278 -23.71 7.70 -10.04
CA ALA A 278 -24.53 8.90 -9.96
C ALA A 278 -23.85 10.05 -9.19
N ASP A 279 -23.06 9.77 -8.15
CA ASP A 279 -22.28 10.78 -7.44
C ASP A 279 -21.13 11.33 -8.31
N ILE A 280 -20.46 10.47 -9.07
CA ILE A 280 -19.43 10.88 -10.04
C ILE A 280 -20.07 11.72 -11.16
N GLN A 281 -21.23 11.33 -11.69
CA GLN A 281 -21.98 12.12 -12.67
C GLN A 281 -22.36 13.50 -12.11
N ARG A 282 -22.90 13.55 -10.88
CA ARG A 282 -23.27 14.78 -10.14
C ARG A 282 -22.08 15.73 -9.98
N GLN A 283 -20.93 15.23 -9.53
CA GLN A 283 -19.72 16.02 -9.34
C GLN A 283 -19.10 16.46 -10.68
N THR A 284 -19.14 15.61 -11.71
CA THR A 284 -18.70 15.96 -13.08
C THR A 284 -19.54 17.10 -13.64
N ILE A 285 -20.87 17.04 -13.51
CA ILE A 285 -21.78 18.11 -13.95
C ILE A 285 -21.50 19.40 -13.18
N MET A 286 -21.27 19.32 -11.86
CA MET A 286 -20.92 20.48 -11.04
C MET A 286 -19.60 21.15 -11.47
N ALA A 287 -18.58 20.37 -11.86
CA ALA A 287 -17.34 20.92 -12.42
C ALA A 287 -17.58 21.67 -13.75
N TYR A 288 -18.43 21.13 -14.63
CA TYR A 288 -18.81 21.80 -15.87
C TYR A 288 -19.71 23.04 -15.66
N LEU A 289 -20.58 23.04 -14.64
CA LEU A 289 -21.34 24.24 -14.25
C LEU A 289 -20.42 25.38 -13.79
N LEU A 290 -19.34 25.07 -13.06
CA LEU A 290 -18.31 26.06 -12.69
C LEU A 290 -17.55 26.59 -13.92
N TRP A 291 -17.25 25.74 -14.90
CA TRP A 291 -16.65 26.17 -16.18
C TRP A 291 -17.61 27.04 -17.00
N GLU A 292 -18.87 26.65 -17.15
CA GLU A 292 -19.89 27.47 -17.81
C GLU A 292 -20.06 28.84 -17.13
N ALA A 293 -20.05 28.86 -15.79
CA ALA A 293 -20.11 30.09 -15.02
C ALA A 293 -18.90 30.98 -15.30
N ALA A 294 -17.68 30.42 -15.31
CA ALA A 294 -16.45 31.15 -15.59
C ALA A 294 -16.42 31.73 -17.01
N LYS A 295 -16.86 30.94 -17.99
CA LYS A 295 -16.97 31.33 -19.40
C LYS A 295 -18.01 32.43 -19.61
N SER A 296 -19.22 32.26 -19.07
CA SER A 296 -20.35 33.17 -19.29
C SER A 296 -20.20 34.51 -18.54
N SER A 297 -19.56 34.49 -17.36
CA SER A 297 -19.33 35.70 -16.55
C SER A 297 -18.05 36.48 -16.91
N GLY A 298 -17.25 36.00 -17.87
CA GLY A 298 -15.95 36.59 -18.18
C GLY A 298 -14.98 36.55 -17.00
N ALA A 299 -14.94 35.42 -16.28
CA ALA A 299 -14.04 35.19 -15.16
C ALA A 299 -12.80 34.35 -15.52
N LEU A 300 -12.79 33.68 -16.68
CA LEU A 300 -11.63 32.91 -17.15
C LEU A 300 -10.31 33.69 -17.14
N PRO A 301 -10.21 34.95 -17.63
CA PRO A 301 -8.94 35.69 -17.60
C PRO A 301 -8.42 36.02 -16.20
N ILE A 302 -9.31 36.12 -15.21
CA ILE A 302 -8.94 36.33 -13.79
C ILE A 302 -8.38 35.03 -13.22
N TRP A 303 -9.04 33.92 -13.53
CA TRP A 303 -8.57 32.60 -13.12
C TRP A 303 -7.20 32.28 -13.78
N GLU A 304 -7.02 32.62 -15.06
CA GLU A 304 -5.73 32.49 -15.77
C GLU A 304 -4.62 33.33 -15.12
N GLU A 305 -4.88 34.62 -14.81
CA GLU A 305 -3.91 35.49 -14.10
C GLU A 305 -3.50 34.91 -12.74
N MET A 306 -4.44 34.35 -11.98
CA MET A 306 -4.16 33.68 -10.71
C MET A 306 -3.38 32.37 -10.88
N GLU A 307 -3.80 31.52 -11.82
CA GLU A 307 -3.19 30.20 -12.06
C GLU A 307 -1.74 30.35 -12.54
N ASP A 308 -1.49 31.28 -13.47
CA ASP A 308 -0.16 31.61 -13.99
C ASP A 308 0.79 32.11 -12.90
N LEU A 309 0.31 32.98 -11.99
CA LEU A 309 1.12 33.49 -10.88
C LEU A 309 1.47 32.37 -9.89
N ILE A 310 0.47 31.60 -9.43
CA ILE A 310 0.70 30.50 -8.48
C ILE A 310 1.58 29.41 -9.12
N ARG A 311 1.45 29.17 -10.44
CA ARG A 311 2.34 28.29 -11.20
C ARG A 311 3.80 28.76 -11.18
N PHE A 312 4.04 30.07 -11.32
CA PHE A 312 5.40 30.63 -11.28
C PHE A 312 6.08 30.48 -9.91
N PHE A 313 5.33 30.71 -8.83
CA PHE A 313 5.86 30.52 -7.47
C PHE A 313 6.13 29.03 -7.17
N VAL A 314 5.14 28.17 -7.37
CA VAL A 314 5.12 26.83 -6.78
C VAL A 314 5.21 25.71 -7.82
N GLY A 315 4.45 25.81 -8.91
CA GLY A 315 4.48 24.85 -10.01
C GLY A 315 3.09 24.50 -10.55
N GLU A 316 3.04 23.56 -11.49
CA GLU A 316 1.80 23.09 -12.14
C GLU A 316 0.80 22.46 -11.16
N SER A 317 -0.49 22.66 -11.43
CA SER A 317 -1.57 21.96 -10.72
C SER A 317 -1.45 20.44 -10.92
N ASP A 318 -1.76 19.66 -9.87
CA ASP A 318 -1.79 18.20 -9.94
C ASP A 318 -3.21 17.65 -10.21
N ASN A 319 -4.09 18.49 -10.75
CA ASN A 319 -5.52 18.25 -10.89
C ASN A 319 -6.09 18.85 -12.18
N VAL A 320 -7.29 18.42 -12.60
CA VAL A 320 -7.98 18.97 -13.77
C VAL A 320 -8.41 20.41 -13.48
N THR A 321 -8.18 21.32 -14.43
CA THR A 321 -8.36 22.77 -14.30
C THR A 321 -9.47 23.27 -15.24
N LEU A 322 -9.85 24.56 -15.14
CA LEU A 322 -10.86 25.14 -16.04
C LEU A 322 -10.46 25.08 -17.52
N ALA A 323 -9.17 25.30 -17.82
CA ALA A 323 -8.62 25.15 -19.17
C ALA A 323 -8.70 23.69 -19.67
N HIS A 324 -8.42 22.70 -18.80
CA HIS A 324 -8.55 21.28 -19.14
C HIS A 324 -10.01 20.88 -19.41
N LEU A 325 -10.99 21.40 -18.64
CA LEU A 325 -12.41 21.17 -18.90
C LEU A 325 -12.86 21.76 -20.24
N GLN A 326 -12.32 22.91 -20.65
CA GLN A 326 -12.61 23.47 -21.97
C GLN A 326 -12.13 22.54 -23.10
N LEU A 327 -10.89 22.07 -23.03
CA LEU A 327 -10.32 21.17 -24.05
C LEU A 327 -11.13 19.87 -24.17
N LEU A 328 -11.59 19.32 -23.04
CA LEU A 328 -12.44 18.12 -23.02
C LEU A 328 -13.84 18.37 -23.58
N ALA A 329 -14.45 19.53 -23.32
CA ALA A 329 -15.72 19.93 -23.93
C ALA A 329 -15.60 20.06 -25.45
N ASP A 330 -14.56 20.76 -25.92
CA ASP A 330 -14.32 20.98 -27.35
C ASP A 330 -14.03 19.66 -28.09
N GLU A 331 -13.33 18.70 -27.46
CA GLU A 331 -13.00 17.39 -28.01
C GLU A 331 -14.23 16.49 -28.27
N ILE A 332 -15.23 16.51 -27.38
CA ILE A 332 -16.46 15.68 -27.51
C ILE A 332 -17.68 16.47 -28.02
N GLY A 333 -17.51 17.76 -28.34
CA GLY A 333 -18.58 18.66 -28.78
C GLY A 333 -19.66 18.90 -27.71
N LEU A 334 -19.23 19.09 -26.46
CA LEU A 334 -20.11 19.42 -25.32
C LEU A 334 -20.37 20.94 -25.29
N THR A 335 -21.65 21.34 -25.31
CA THR A 335 -22.03 22.77 -25.29
C THR A 335 -22.57 23.23 -23.94
N GLN A 336 -23.15 22.32 -23.16
CA GLN A 336 -23.75 22.59 -21.85
C GLN A 336 -23.61 21.38 -20.92
N ALA A 337 -23.41 21.62 -19.62
CA ALA A 337 -23.27 20.60 -18.57
C ALA A 337 -24.48 19.67 -18.49
N ALA A 338 -25.67 20.17 -18.86
CA ALA A 338 -26.91 19.42 -19.00
C ALA A 338 -26.80 18.17 -19.92
N GLU A 339 -25.94 18.20 -20.95
CA GLU A 339 -25.73 17.05 -21.84
C GLU A 339 -25.11 15.85 -21.11
N LEU A 340 -24.41 16.05 -19.99
CA LEU A 340 -23.81 14.98 -19.18
C LEU A 340 -24.82 14.24 -18.30
N LEU A 341 -26.11 14.62 -18.32
CA LEU A 341 -27.19 13.76 -17.84
C LEU A 341 -27.34 12.49 -18.69
N ASP A 342 -26.92 12.53 -19.96
CA ASP A 342 -26.84 11.35 -20.82
C ASP A 342 -25.62 10.49 -20.44
N ALA A 343 -25.87 9.21 -20.13
CA ALA A 343 -24.84 8.28 -19.70
C ALA A 343 -23.79 7.98 -20.78
N GLY A 344 -24.17 8.04 -22.06
CA GLY A 344 -23.25 7.86 -23.19
C GLY A 344 -22.31 9.05 -23.37
N ARG A 345 -22.82 10.28 -23.21
CA ARG A 345 -22.01 11.52 -23.18
C ARG A 345 -21.04 11.51 -21.99
N LEU A 346 -21.50 11.10 -20.80
CA LEU A 346 -20.64 10.94 -19.63
C LEU A 346 -19.54 9.89 -19.87
N GLN A 347 -19.88 8.74 -20.45
CA GLN A 347 -18.91 7.68 -20.75
C GLN A 347 -17.87 8.14 -21.79
N ALA A 348 -18.29 8.85 -22.84
CA ALA A 348 -17.39 9.41 -23.84
C ALA A 348 -16.40 10.43 -23.23
N LEU A 349 -16.88 11.30 -22.34
CA LEU A 349 -16.04 12.22 -21.56
C LEU A 349 -15.01 11.45 -20.71
N GLN A 350 -15.44 10.42 -19.97
CA GLN A 350 -14.56 9.62 -19.11
C GLN A 350 -13.51 8.84 -19.92
N GLN A 351 -13.87 8.34 -21.10
CA GLN A 351 -12.93 7.69 -22.02
C GLN A 351 -11.90 8.67 -22.59
N ALA A 352 -12.32 9.88 -22.99
CA ALA A 352 -11.39 10.93 -23.43
C ALA A 352 -10.42 11.30 -22.30
N LEU A 353 -10.96 11.54 -21.09
CA LEU A 353 -10.21 11.91 -19.89
C LEU A 353 -9.15 10.87 -19.50
N ALA A 354 -9.47 9.58 -19.57
CA ALA A 354 -8.56 8.48 -19.20
C ALA A 354 -7.28 8.39 -20.07
N THR A 355 -7.21 9.11 -21.19
CA THR A 355 -6.03 9.14 -22.07
C THR A 355 -5.09 10.33 -21.82
N LYS A 356 -5.45 11.28 -20.96
CA LYS A 356 -4.74 12.56 -20.80
C LYS A 356 -3.74 12.51 -19.64
N SER A 357 -2.51 12.97 -19.86
CA SER A 357 -1.48 13.02 -18.82
C SER A 357 -1.85 13.91 -17.62
N TYR A 358 -2.62 14.98 -17.83
CA TYR A 358 -3.12 15.86 -16.77
C TYR A 358 -4.30 15.29 -15.95
N ALA A 359 -4.86 14.15 -16.35
CA ALA A 359 -5.93 13.49 -15.61
C ALA A 359 -5.40 12.64 -14.44
N ILE A 360 -4.11 12.28 -14.47
CA ILE A 360 -3.49 11.42 -13.46
C ILE A 360 -3.01 12.29 -12.28
N GLN A 361 -3.67 12.18 -11.12
CA GLN A 361 -3.15 12.77 -9.88
C GLN A 361 -1.87 12.03 -9.46
N ARG A 362 -0.75 12.74 -9.32
CA ARG A 362 0.57 12.14 -8.99
C ARG A 362 0.84 12.05 -7.50
N ILE A 363 0.17 12.87 -6.69
CA ILE A 363 0.31 12.87 -5.22
C ILE A 363 -1.06 12.58 -4.59
N ASN A 364 -1.14 11.55 -3.74
CA ASN A 364 -2.31 11.36 -2.89
C ASN A 364 -2.32 12.44 -1.78
N SER A 365 -3.39 13.21 -1.69
CA SER A 365 -3.57 14.28 -0.69
C SER A 365 -4.84 14.14 0.14
N GLN A 366 -5.50 12.97 0.10
CA GLN A 366 -6.72 12.65 0.83
C GLN A 366 -6.55 11.37 1.65
N ILE A 367 -7.47 11.17 2.60
CA ILE A 367 -7.60 9.88 3.30
C ILE A 367 -8.28 8.90 2.34
N LEU A 368 -7.47 8.08 1.67
CA LEU A 368 -7.88 6.86 0.99
C LEU A 368 -7.52 5.69 1.88
N LEU A 369 -8.29 4.59 1.81
CA LEU A 369 -7.91 3.33 2.43
C LEU A 369 -7.57 2.27 1.39
N SER A 370 -6.73 1.32 1.77
CA SER A 370 -6.50 0.08 1.05
C SER A 370 -6.47 -1.09 2.01
N ASP A 371 -6.99 -2.23 1.56
CA ASP A 371 -6.66 -3.53 2.15
C ASP A 371 -5.15 -3.80 1.91
N PRO A 372 -4.36 -4.11 2.96
CA PRO A 372 -2.93 -4.43 2.83
C PRO A 372 -2.67 -5.83 2.25
N ALA A 373 -3.66 -6.73 2.26
CA ALA A 373 -3.56 -8.09 1.70
C ALA A 373 -3.95 -8.17 0.21
N VAL A 374 -4.54 -7.11 -0.35
CA VAL A 374 -4.82 -6.97 -1.79
C VAL A 374 -3.61 -6.31 -2.46
N PRO A 375 -2.96 -6.89 -3.49
CA PRO A 375 -1.73 -6.33 -4.08
C PRO A 375 -1.97 -5.06 -4.93
N GLU A 376 -3.17 -4.86 -5.46
CA GLU A 376 -3.53 -3.69 -6.26
C GLU A 376 -3.44 -2.39 -5.45
N GLN A 377 -2.59 -1.46 -5.88
CA GLN A 377 -2.47 -0.14 -5.25
C GLN A 377 -3.75 0.67 -5.44
N ALA A 378 -4.25 1.29 -4.37
CA ALA A 378 -5.31 2.27 -4.46
C ALA A 378 -4.81 3.50 -5.23
N MET A 379 -5.64 4.03 -6.14
CA MET A 379 -5.30 5.20 -6.96
C MET A 379 -6.23 6.37 -6.66
N PRO A 380 -5.67 7.60 -6.48
CA PRO A 380 -6.48 8.80 -6.32
C PRO A 380 -7.41 9.00 -7.53
N PRO A 381 -8.63 9.52 -7.33
CA PRO A 381 -9.59 9.74 -8.41
C PRO A 381 -9.06 10.79 -9.38
N THR A 382 -9.51 10.80 -10.64
CA THR A 382 -9.38 12.00 -11.46
C THR A 382 -10.31 13.06 -10.90
N ALA A 383 -9.80 14.21 -10.47
CA ALA A 383 -10.60 15.26 -9.83
C ALA A 383 -10.31 16.66 -10.39
N PHE A 384 -11.36 17.46 -10.50
CA PHE A 384 -11.31 18.89 -10.74
C PHE A 384 -11.25 19.66 -9.40
N LEU A 385 -10.44 20.71 -9.37
CA LEU A 385 -10.34 21.67 -8.27
C LEU A 385 -10.21 23.07 -8.87
N LEU A 386 -11.00 24.03 -8.37
CA LEU A 386 -11.02 25.39 -8.93
C LEU A 386 -9.66 26.09 -8.77
N LEU A 387 -8.96 25.86 -7.64
CA LEU A 387 -7.61 26.35 -7.37
C LEU A 387 -6.78 25.23 -6.69
N GLY A 388 -6.58 24.13 -7.41
CA GLY A 388 -5.95 22.90 -6.90
C GLY A 388 -4.49 23.06 -6.44
N GLN A 389 -4.10 22.26 -5.44
CA GLN A 389 -2.72 22.22 -4.94
C GLN A 389 -1.73 21.70 -6.00
N ARG A 390 -0.49 22.16 -5.91
CA ARG A 390 0.56 22.00 -6.93
C ARG A 390 1.40 20.76 -6.71
N PHE A 391 1.85 20.16 -7.81
CA PHE A 391 2.83 19.09 -7.78
C PHE A 391 4.18 19.60 -7.27
N VAL A 392 4.66 19.05 -6.16
CA VAL A 392 6.03 19.27 -5.67
C VAL A 392 6.75 17.93 -5.55
N ILE A 393 7.95 17.86 -6.12
CA ILE A 393 8.67 16.59 -6.33
C ILE A 393 9.03 15.88 -5.01
N ASP A 394 9.23 16.63 -3.94
CA ASP A 394 9.55 16.09 -2.61
C ASP A 394 8.32 15.51 -1.88
N SER A 395 7.10 16.03 -2.10
CA SER A 395 5.87 15.31 -1.71
C SER A 395 5.68 14.04 -2.53
N TYR A 396 6.06 14.05 -3.83
CA TYR A 396 6.02 12.83 -4.63
C TYR A 396 7.01 11.79 -4.11
N VAL A 397 8.23 12.18 -3.73
CA VAL A 397 9.19 11.31 -3.03
C VAL A 397 8.57 10.72 -1.77
N MET A 398 8.07 11.56 -0.85
CA MET A 398 7.47 11.11 0.40
C MET A 398 6.27 10.18 0.19
N GLY A 399 5.39 10.47 -0.76
CA GLY A 399 4.23 9.63 -1.08
C GLY A 399 4.57 8.27 -1.69
N ASN A 400 5.72 8.15 -2.37
CA ASN A 400 6.13 6.89 -3.03
C ASN A 400 6.98 5.97 -2.14
N VAL A 401 7.39 6.42 -0.95
CA VAL A 401 8.16 5.64 0.03
C VAL A 401 7.35 5.26 1.28
N VAL A 402 6.02 5.27 1.19
CA VAL A 402 5.10 4.90 2.28
C VAL A 402 4.12 3.80 1.86
N HIS A 403 3.29 3.35 2.81
CA HIS A 403 2.30 2.30 2.59
C HIS A 403 1.43 2.56 1.35
N ASP A 404 1.05 1.42 0.76
CA ASP A 404 0.41 1.19 -0.52
C ASP A 404 1.27 1.44 -1.76
N ARG A 405 2.35 2.24 -1.67
CA ARG A 405 3.32 2.40 -2.79
C ARG A 405 4.48 1.42 -2.74
N ILE A 406 4.86 0.96 -1.55
CA ILE A 406 5.92 -0.04 -1.39
C ILE A 406 5.34 -1.43 -1.62
N LEU A 407 5.65 -2.00 -2.78
CA LEU A 407 5.44 -3.41 -3.09
C LEU A 407 6.78 -4.14 -3.00
N TYR A 408 6.88 -5.10 -2.10
CA TYR A 408 8.04 -5.97 -1.96
C TYR A 408 7.59 -7.43 -2.04
N GLN A 409 8.15 -8.18 -2.99
CA GLN A 409 7.77 -9.58 -3.25
C GLN A 409 6.27 -9.81 -3.54
N GLY A 410 5.54 -8.76 -3.96
CA GLY A 410 4.09 -8.80 -4.21
C GLY A 410 3.24 -8.35 -3.02
N GLU A 411 3.84 -8.18 -1.83
CA GLU A 411 3.15 -7.74 -0.62
C GLU A 411 3.32 -6.23 -0.40
N LYS A 412 2.31 -5.61 0.24
CA LYS A 412 2.34 -4.18 0.60
C LYS A 412 3.01 -3.98 1.94
N ILE A 413 4.02 -3.11 1.98
CA ILE A 413 4.74 -2.82 3.22
C ILE A 413 4.05 -1.71 4.02
N LEU A 414 3.83 -1.95 5.31
CA LEU A 414 3.20 -1.01 6.25
C LEU A 414 4.20 0.04 6.81
N ARG A 415 4.91 0.74 5.92
CA ARG A 415 5.70 1.93 6.31
C ARG A 415 4.77 3.15 6.35
N MET A 416 4.17 3.41 7.51
CA MET A 416 3.09 4.39 7.62
C MET A 416 3.55 5.86 7.59
N MET A 417 4.84 6.14 7.81
CA MET A 417 5.41 7.48 7.88
C MET A 417 6.73 7.52 7.10
N PRO A 418 6.99 8.55 6.26
CA PRO A 418 8.27 8.74 5.59
C PRO A 418 9.28 9.45 6.50
N SER A 419 10.55 9.39 6.12
CA SER A 419 11.63 10.15 6.74
C SER A 419 11.96 11.38 5.87
N SER A 420 12.32 12.51 6.48
CA SER A 420 12.83 13.66 5.73
C SER A 420 14.17 13.37 5.03
N LEU A 421 14.90 12.35 5.50
CA LEU A 421 16.10 11.84 4.84
C LEU A 421 15.81 11.16 3.48
N ASP A 422 14.58 10.68 3.26
CA ASP A 422 14.15 10.14 1.96
C ASP A 422 14.20 11.23 0.88
N VAL A 423 13.78 12.45 1.25
CA VAL A 423 13.86 13.65 0.39
C VAL A 423 15.31 14.03 0.14
N LEU A 424 16.18 14.04 1.15
CA LEU A 424 17.62 14.30 0.92
C LEU A 424 18.26 13.26 0.00
N PHE A 425 17.89 11.98 0.15
CA PHE A 425 18.44 10.92 -0.70
C PHE A 425 18.06 11.16 -2.16
N ALA A 426 16.77 11.41 -2.42
CA ALA A 426 16.24 11.70 -3.74
C ALA A 426 16.83 12.99 -4.32
N LEU A 427 17.08 14.02 -3.50
CA LEU A 427 17.76 15.25 -3.90
C LEU A 427 19.27 15.09 -4.13
N GLY A 428 19.84 13.89 -4.01
CA GLY A 428 21.23 13.60 -4.40
C GLY A 428 22.22 13.44 -3.24
N ASN A 429 21.77 13.47 -1.99
CA ASN A 429 22.66 13.32 -0.84
C ASN A 429 22.85 11.83 -0.48
N GLU A 430 23.89 11.19 -1.04
CA GLU A 430 24.19 9.78 -0.80
C GLU A 430 24.40 9.43 0.69
N ALA A 431 24.80 10.40 1.52
CA ALA A 431 25.06 10.15 2.95
C ALA A 431 23.75 9.94 3.75
N SER A 432 22.59 10.36 3.25
CA SER A 432 21.32 10.11 3.95
C SER A 432 20.92 8.64 3.95
N ALA A 433 21.31 7.84 2.93
CA ALA A 433 21.07 6.40 2.91
C ALA A 433 21.74 5.66 4.09
N ILE A 434 22.89 6.18 4.55
CA ILE A 434 23.60 5.64 5.72
C ILE A 434 22.81 5.91 7.01
N LEU A 435 22.24 7.12 7.14
CA LEU A 435 21.38 7.47 8.27
C LEU A 435 19.99 6.80 8.19
N LEU A 436 19.57 6.33 7.02
CA LEU A 436 18.36 5.56 6.79
C LEU A 436 18.55 4.05 6.99
N GLN A 437 19.74 3.54 7.34
CA GLN A 437 19.98 2.08 7.37
C GLN A 437 18.98 1.32 8.27
N ASP A 438 18.60 1.90 9.42
CA ASP A 438 17.73 1.24 10.40
C ASP A 438 16.27 1.23 9.91
N GLU A 439 15.87 2.29 9.19
CA GLU A 439 14.59 2.40 8.48
C GLU A 439 14.51 1.41 7.30
N LEU A 440 15.57 1.32 6.49
CA LEU A 440 15.68 0.41 5.34
C LEU A 440 15.80 -1.06 5.77
N GLY A 441 16.36 -1.33 6.95
CA GLY A 441 16.36 -2.65 7.58
C GLY A 441 15.01 -3.04 8.19
N ARG A 442 14.21 -2.05 8.62
CA ARG A 442 12.85 -2.24 9.17
C ARG A 442 11.78 -2.40 8.09
N TYR A 443 11.95 -1.74 6.95
CA TYR A 443 10.99 -1.70 5.86
C TYR A 443 11.70 -1.88 4.51
N PRO A 444 11.34 -2.86 3.67
CA PRO A 444 12.02 -3.07 2.38
C PRO A 444 11.51 -2.13 1.29
N TYR A 445 11.76 -0.81 1.44
CA TYR A 445 11.41 0.25 0.47
C TYR A 445 12.59 0.76 -0.36
N ALA A 446 13.76 0.10 -0.30
CA ALA A 446 14.97 0.52 -1.00
C ALA A 446 14.78 0.64 -2.54
N SER A 447 13.95 -0.23 -3.13
CA SER A 447 13.53 -0.17 -4.53
C SER A 447 12.77 1.12 -4.86
N ASN A 448 11.78 1.48 -4.04
CA ASN A 448 11.02 2.73 -4.15
C ASN A 448 11.94 3.95 -4.00
N LEU A 449 12.82 3.93 -3.00
CA LEU A 449 13.76 5.02 -2.72
C LEU A 449 14.77 5.22 -3.87
N ALA A 450 15.24 4.13 -4.49
CA ALA A 450 16.08 4.18 -5.68
C ALA A 450 15.31 4.66 -6.94
N ALA A 451 14.04 4.25 -7.09
CA ALA A 451 13.21 4.67 -8.23
C ALA A 451 12.89 6.17 -8.20
N VAL A 452 12.51 6.72 -7.04
CA VAL A 452 12.30 8.18 -6.91
C VAL A 452 13.60 8.96 -7.06
N ARG A 453 14.74 8.40 -6.63
CA ARG A 453 16.05 9.01 -6.90
C ARG A 453 16.39 9.06 -8.39
N TYR A 454 16.20 7.95 -9.11
CA TYR A 454 16.37 7.93 -10.57
C TYR A 454 15.49 8.96 -11.28
N LEU A 455 14.22 9.08 -10.87
CA LEU A 455 13.31 10.11 -11.40
C LEU A 455 13.84 11.52 -11.14
N VAL A 456 14.25 11.84 -9.91
CA VAL A 456 14.78 13.17 -9.58
C VAL A 456 16.05 13.50 -10.37
N ASP A 457 16.94 12.53 -10.56
CA ASP A 457 18.16 12.70 -11.35
C ASP A 457 17.89 12.82 -12.87
N SER A 458 16.73 12.36 -13.35
CA SER A 458 16.34 12.42 -14.77
C SER A 458 15.77 13.76 -15.24
N TYR A 459 15.50 14.69 -14.31
CA TYR A 459 14.96 16.01 -14.66
C TYR A 459 16.04 16.94 -15.25
N GLU A 460 15.79 17.37 -16.49
CA GLU A 460 16.59 18.37 -17.21
C GLU A 460 16.69 19.73 -16.47
N PRO A 461 17.75 20.54 -16.70
CA PRO A 461 17.94 21.84 -16.05
C PRO A 461 16.73 22.79 -16.13
N ALA A 462 15.92 22.70 -17.20
CA ALA A 462 14.73 23.51 -17.38
C ALA A 462 13.66 23.27 -16.29
N PHE A 463 13.52 22.05 -15.78
CA PHE A 463 12.63 21.72 -14.65
C PHE A 463 13.10 22.39 -13.37
N TRP A 464 14.40 22.37 -13.11
CA TRP A 464 15.01 23.01 -11.95
C TRP A 464 14.93 24.54 -11.96
N SER A 465 14.61 25.14 -13.12
CA SER A 465 14.32 26.58 -13.26
C SER A 465 12.84 26.91 -13.55
N SER A 466 11.92 25.94 -13.50
CA SER A 466 10.53 26.15 -13.95
C SER A 466 9.65 26.91 -12.96
N SER A 467 10.00 26.90 -11.68
CA SER A 467 9.34 27.66 -10.61
C SER A 467 10.38 28.06 -9.56
N LEU A 468 10.05 29.06 -8.74
CA LEU A 468 10.91 29.47 -7.63
C LEU A 468 11.10 28.32 -6.62
N TYR A 469 10.06 27.50 -6.39
CA TYR A 469 10.14 26.29 -5.58
C TYR A 469 11.20 25.30 -6.08
N ASN A 470 11.19 24.99 -7.39
CA ASN A 470 12.16 24.09 -8.00
C ASN A 470 13.58 24.67 -8.00
N ALA A 471 13.72 25.99 -8.22
CA ALA A 471 15.01 26.68 -8.16
C ALA A 471 15.63 26.65 -6.75
N TRP A 472 14.81 26.76 -5.71
CA TRP A 472 15.26 26.64 -4.33
C TRP A 472 15.62 25.18 -3.98
N LEU A 473 14.84 24.18 -4.43
CA LEU A 473 15.25 22.76 -4.33
C LEU A 473 16.58 22.48 -5.06
N ALA A 474 16.81 23.10 -6.22
CA ALA A 474 18.07 22.97 -6.95
C ALA A 474 19.26 23.55 -6.15
N ALA A 475 19.06 24.69 -5.48
CA ALA A 475 20.06 25.27 -4.58
C ALA A 475 20.33 24.38 -3.34
N ILE A 476 19.30 23.74 -2.78
CA ILE A 476 19.43 22.75 -1.70
C ILE A 476 20.22 21.52 -2.20
N ARG A 477 19.93 21.03 -3.40
CA ARG A 477 20.64 19.92 -4.08
C ARG A 477 22.10 20.27 -4.39
N ALA A 478 22.44 21.53 -4.62
CA ALA A 478 23.83 21.97 -4.81
C ALA A 478 24.70 21.85 -3.53
N LEU A 479 24.11 21.60 -2.35
CA LEU A 479 24.85 21.35 -1.11
C LEU A 479 25.27 19.87 -0.89
N ASN A 480 25.02 18.99 -1.87
CA ASN A 480 25.45 17.59 -1.78
C ASN A 480 27.00 17.48 -1.77
N PRO A 481 27.58 16.49 -1.07
CA PRO A 481 29.03 16.31 -1.03
C PRO A 481 29.61 16.03 -2.43
N PRO A 482 30.63 16.78 -2.90
CA PRO A 482 31.25 16.52 -4.19
C PRO A 482 32.17 15.30 -4.13
N GLY A 483 32.22 14.53 -5.22
CA GLY A 483 33.03 13.29 -5.29
C GLY A 483 34.54 13.46 -5.13
N ASN A 484 35.06 14.70 -5.11
CA ASN A 484 36.44 15.01 -4.75
C ASN A 484 36.49 16.13 -3.71
N LEU A 485 36.82 15.77 -2.46
CA LEU A 485 36.94 16.70 -1.34
C LEU A 485 38.34 17.33 -1.21
N ALA A 486 39.35 16.86 -1.96
CA ALA A 486 40.73 17.34 -1.84
C ALA A 486 40.95 18.85 -2.08
N PRO A 487 40.18 19.54 -2.97
CA PRO A 487 40.30 20.99 -3.14
C PRO A 487 39.76 21.83 -1.97
N PHE A 488 38.99 21.23 -1.06
CA PHE A 488 38.32 21.97 0.02
C PHE A 488 39.19 22.02 1.29
N PRO A 489 39.04 23.05 2.14
CA PRO A 489 39.69 23.15 3.45
C PRO A 489 39.48 21.89 4.31
N ALA A 490 40.47 21.56 5.16
CA ALA A 490 40.51 20.29 5.90
C ALA A 490 39.23 19.96 6.69
N PHE A 491 38.57 20.94 7.32
CA PHE A 491 37.31 20.73 8.04
C PHE A 491 36.17 20.26 7.12
N MET A 492 36.11 20.74 5.87
CA MET A 492 35.15 20.31 4.85
C MET A 492 35.46 18.92 4.27
N GLN A 493 36.58 18.29 4.66
CA GLN A 493 36.91 16.92 4.28
C GLN A 493 36.38 15.88 5.31
N THR A 494 35.70 16.33 6.37
CA THR A 494 35.15 15.48 7.44
C THR A 494 33.68 15.15 7.23
N GLY A 495 33.24 13.98 7.70
CA GLY A 495 31.82 13.59 7.64
C GLY A 495 30.92 14.53 8.47
N ALA A 496 31.42 15.04 9.60
CA ALA A 496 30.66 15.91 10.48
C ALA A 496 30.31 17.27 9.83
N PHE A 497 31.18 17.85 8.99
CA PHE A 497 30.84 19.05 8.23
C PHE A 497 29.70 18.78 7.23
N TRP A 498 29.73 17.63 6.53
CA TRP A 498 28.68 17.27 5.58
C TRP A 498 27.36 16.89 6.26
N GLN A 499 27.38 16.35 7.49
CA GLN A 499 26.18 16.23 8.32
C GLN A 499 25.62 17.61 8.73
N GLN A 500 26.47 18.60 9.03
CA GLN A 500 25.99 19.98 9.23
C GLN A 500 25.36 20.56 7.94
N LYS A 501 25.89 20.21 6.76
CA LYS A 501 25.23 20.55 5.48
C LYS A 501 23.90 19.81 5.27
N MET A 502 23.75 18.56 5.71
CA MET A 502 22.45 17.87 5.70
C MET A 502 21.42 18.58 6.60
N ASN A 503 21.85 19.08 7.77
CA ASN A 503 21.01 19.95 8.60
C ASN A 503 20.61 21.24 7.85
N THR A 504 21.54 21.90 7.15
CA THR A 504 21.22 23.06 6.30
C THR A 504 20.16 22.72 5.24
N GLN A 505 20.34 21.60 4.53
CA GLN A 505 19.42 21.16 3.48
C GLN A 505 18.02 20.90 4.05
N LEU A 506 17.90 20.20 5.18
CA LEU A 506 16.62 19.93 5.82
C LEU A 506 15.96 21.17 6.41
N ALA A 507 16.72 22.07 7.04
CA ALA A 507 16.19 23.32 7.59
C ALA A 507 15.66 24.23 6.47
N SER A 508 16.41 24.37 5.37
CA SER A 508 15.97 25.16 4.21
C SER A 508 14.83 24.49 3.45
N TRP A 509 14.77 23.15 3.38
CA TRP A 509 13.64 22.41 2.83
C TRP A 509 12.38 22.59 3.69
N ALA A 510 12.51 22.58 5.02
CA ALA A 510 11.40 22.85 5.93
C ALA A 510 10.87 24.28 5.79
N GLN A 511 11.75 25.27 5.59
CA GLN A 511 11.36 26.66 5.26
C GLN A 511 10.62 26.74 3.92
N LEU A 512 11.18 26.14 2.86
CA LEU A 512 10.52 26.06 1.55
C LEU A 512 9.12 25.43 1.64
N ARG A 513 8.96 24.37 2.45
CA ARG A 513 7.67 23.70 2.70
C ARG A 513 6.71 24.50 3.56
N HIS A 514 7.22 25.29 4.50
CA HIS A 514 6.45 26.17 5.36
C HIS A 514 5.83 27.33 4.55
N ASP A 515 6.64 28.03 3.76
CA ASP A 515 6.22 29.22 3.03
C ASP A 515 5.19 28.87 1.94
N ASN A 516 5.34 27.69 1.32
CA ASN A 516 4.45 27.20 0.27
C ASN A 516 3.34 26.26 0.79
N LEU A 517 3.09 26.18 2.10
CA LEU A 517 2.22 25.18 2.73
C LEU A 517 0.78 25.14 2.18
N LEU A 518 0.25 26.29 1.74
CA LEU A 518 -1.08 26.41 1.14
C LEU A 518 -1.15 25.78 -0.26
N TYR A 519 -0.10 26.00 -1.04
CA TYR A 519 -0.05 25.68 -2.47
C TYR A 519 0.58 24.31 -2.76
N ALA A 520 1.58 23.89 -1.99
CA ALA A 520 2.25 22.61 -2.16
C ALA A 520 1.33 21.46 -1.74
N LYS A 521 1.08 20.51 -2.65
CA LYS A 521 0.22 19.35 -2.37
C LYS A 521 0.86 18.45 -1.32
N GLN A 522 0.20 18.28 -0.19
CA GLN A 522 0.68 17.41 0.89
C GLN A 522 0.51 15.94 0.49
N SER A 523 1.55 15.13 0.73
CA SER A 523 1.52 13.67 0.58
C SER A 523 0.86 13.00 1.77
N TYR A 524 -0.13 12.15 1.52
CA TYR A 524 -0.79 11.31 2.51
C TYR A 524 -0.41 9.85 2.28
N THR A 525 0.00 9.17 3.36
CA THR A 525 0.01 7.70 3.37
C THR A 525 -1.43 7.20 3.28
N ILE A 526 -1.68 6.21 2.43
CA ILE A 526 -2.98 5.52 2.36
C ILE A 526 -3.18 4.75 3.67
N GLY A 527 -4.40 4.77 4.22
CA GLY A 527 -4.68 4.05 5.46
C GLY A 527 -4.87 2.56 5.21
N ALA A 528 -4.25 1.71 6.03
CA ALA A 528 -4.56 0.28 6.00
C ALA A 528 -5.94 0.05 6.64
N THR A 529 -6.82 -0.69 5.94
CA THR A 529 -8.07 -1.19 6.52
C THR A 529 -7.97 -2.68 6.86
N CYS A 530 -8.85 -3.16 7.73
CA CYS A 530 -9.03 -4.58 8.01
C CYS A 530 -10.24 -5.09 7.25
N SER A 531 -10.02 -6.04 6.35
CA SER A 531 -11.08 -6.77 5.64
C SER A 531 -10.72 -8.25 5.59
N PHE A 532 -11.71 -9.11 5.29
CA PHE A 532 -11.45 -10.45 4.79
C PHE A 532 -11.24 -10.33 3.27
N PRO A 533 -9.99 -10.33 2.75
CA PRO A 533 -9.75 -10.15 1.31
C PRO A 533 -10.40 -11.27 0.50
N TYR A 534 -10.39 -12.49 1.06
CA TYR A 534 -11.05 -13.67 0.55
C TYR A 534 -11.64 -14.45 1.73
N SER A 535 -12.88 -14.91 1.57
CA SER A 535 -13.58 -15.75 2.53
C SER A 535 -14.05 -17.02 1.84
N PHE A 536 -13.96 -18.15 2.53
CA PHE A 536 -14.39 -19.45 2.03
C PHE A 536 -15.34 -20.09 3.03
N VAL A 537 -16.60 -20.26 2.63
CA VAL A 537 -17.59 -21.01 3.42
C VAL A 537 -17.31 -22.49 3.24
N GLU A 538 -17.35 -23.28 4.32
CA GLU A 538 -17.16 -24.73 4.23
C GLU A 538 -18.26 -25.32 3.31
N PRO A 539 -17.93 -26.06 2.23
CA PRO A 539 -18.86 -26.31 1.14
C PRO A 539 -19.85 -27.46 1.44
N LEU A 540 -20.60 -27.34 2.54
CA LEU A 540 -21.59 -28.29 3.03
C LEU A 540 -23.02 -27.69 2.91
N PRO A 541 -23.54 -27.42 1.69
CA PRO A 541 -24.85 -26.78 1.52
C PRO A 541 -25.99 -27.59 2.17
N ALA A 542 -25.88 -28.92 2.24
CA ALA A 542 -26.85 -29.77 2.92
C ALA A 542 -26.92 -29.54 4.44
N PHE A 543 -25.79 -29.18 5.07
CA PHE A 543 -25.70 -28.83 6.49
C PHE A 543 -26.37 -27.48 6.77
N TYR A 544 -26.01 -26.43 6.01
CA TYR A 544 -26.66 -25.12 6.15
C TYR A 544 -28.17 -25.19 5.88
N ARG A 545 -28.61 -25.95 4.86
CA ARG A 545 -30.04 -26.22 4.63
C ARG A 545 -30.71 -27.01 5.77
N ALA A 546 -29.97 -27.82 6.53
CA ALA A 546 -30.51 -28.48 7.71
C ALA A 546 -30.68 -27.50 8.88
N LEU A 547 -29.71 -26.61 9.10
CA LEU A 547 -29.81 -25.53 10.10
C LEU A 547 -30.88 -24.49 9.74
N GLU A 548 -31.05 -24.15 8.46
CA GLU A 548 -32.17 -23.33 7.97
C GLU A 548 -33.52 -23.97 8.36
N ARG A 549 -33.71 -25.27 8.09
CA ARG A 549 -34.93 -25.99 8.46
C ARG A 549 -35.13 -26.05 9.97
N PHE A 550 -34.07 -26.24 10.75
CA PHE A 550 -34.11 -26.20 12.21
C PHE A 550 -34.60 -24.83 12.70
N ALA A 551 -34.02 -23.74 12.20
CA ALA A 551 -34.38 -22.37 12.57
C ALA A 551 -35.85 -22.07 12.20
N ARG A 552 -36.30 -22.40 10.97
CA ARG A 552 -37.70 -22.24 10.56
C ARG A 552 -38.69 -23.09 11.37
N GLN A 553 -38.30 -24.30 11.78
CA GLN A 553 -39.12 -25.13 12.67
C GLN A 553 -39.23 -24.53 14.07
N ALA A 554 -38.14 -23.97 14.60
CA ALA A 554 -38.12 -23.26 15.87
C ALA A 554 -38.98 -21.98 15.83
N GLU A 555 -38.79 -21.13 14.82
CA GLU A 555 -39.60 -19.93 14.54
C GLU A 555 -41.09 -20.26 14.52
N ALA A 556 -41.50 -21.23 13.70
CA ALA A 556 -42.89 -21.67 13.60
C ALA A 556 -43.42 -22.21 14.93
N LYS A 557 -42.61 -22.99 15.68
CA LYS A 557 -43.02 -23.54 16.98
C LYS A 557 -43.21 -22.44 18.02
N PHE A 558 -42.23 -21.57 18.23
CA PHE A 558 -42.30 -20.48 19.21
C PHE A 558 -43.38 -19.45 18.85
N GLY A 559 -43.63 -19.20 17.55
CA GLY A 559 -44.74 -18.37 17.07
C GLY A 559 -46.13 -18.85 17.51
N THR A 560 -46.31 -20.16 17.75
CA THR A 560 -47.59 -20.72 18.24
C THR A 560 -47.76 -20.71 19.77
N LEU A 561 -46.69 -20.47 20.52
CA LEU A 561 -46.73 -20.49 21.99
C LEU A 561 -47.19 -19.13 22.55
N ALA A 562 -47.82 -19.19 23.73
CA ALA A 562 -48.19 -18.01 24.51
C ALA A 562 -47.07 -17.71 25.53
N PHE A 563 -46.57 -16.48 25.53
CA PHE A 563 -45.56 -16.00 26.48
C PHE A 563 -46.21 -15.00 27.44
N ALA A 564 -45.74 -14.95 28.69
CA ALA A 564 -46.17 -13.92 29.65
C ALA A 564 -45.77 -12.50 29.22
N GLU A 565 -44.71 -12.41 28.40
CA GLU A 565 -44.16 -11.17 27.86
C GLU A 565 -44.01 -11.33 26.34
N GLU A 566 -44.92 -10.75 25.54
CA GLU A 566 -44.97 -10.98 24.09
C GLU A 566 -43.70 -10.49 23.35
N TRP A 567 -42.97 -9.52 23.90
CA TRP A 567 -41.70 -9.07 23.34
C TRP A 567 -40.65 -10.20 23.27
N ARG A 568 -40.63 -11.13 24.24
CA ARG A 568 -39.71 -12.28 24.24
C ARG A 568 -40.01 -13.21 23.09
N LYS A 569 -41.29 -13.42 22.79
CA LYS A 569 -41.74 -14.22 21.65
C LYS A 569 -41.32 -13.57 20.33
N THR A 570 -41.59 -12.27 20.17
CA THR A 570 -41.18 -11.50 18.99
C THR A 570 -39.67 -11.56 18.76
N TYR A 571 -38.89 -11.47 19.84
CA TYR A 571 -37.44 -11.55 19.80
C TYR A 571 -36.94 -12.96 19.42
N LEU A 572 -37.47 -14.02 20.05
CA LEU A 572 -37.21 -15.41 19.67
C LEU A 572 -37.53 -15.70 18.20
N THR A 573 -38.71 -15.31 17.72
CA THR A 573 -39.08 -15.54 16.32
C THR A 573 -38.18 -14.75 15.37
N ARG A 574 -37.83 -13.49 15.70
CA ARG A 574 -36.92 -12.67 14.88
C ARG A 574 -35.53 -13.29 14.79
N TYR A 575 -34.97 -13.77 15.90
CA TYR A 575 -33.67 -14.44 15.93
C TYR A 575 -33.66 -15.67 15.00
N PHE A 576 -34.62 -16.58 15.15
CA PHE A 576 -34.68 -17.77 14.29
C PHE A 576 -34.95 -17.43 12.81
N SER A 577 -35.72 -16.37 12.52
CA SER A 577 -35.90 -15.86 11.15
C SER A 577 -34.57 -15.35 10.55
N GLY A 578 -33.79 -14.58 11.33
CA GLY A 578 -32.47 -14.08 10.94
C GLY A 578 -31.47 -15.20 10.70
N MET A 579 -31.38 -16.15 11.64
CA MET A 579 -30.56 -17.37 11.51
C MET A 579 -30.93 -18.16 10.24
N ALA A 580 -32.22 -18.31 9.93
CA ALA A 580 -32.66 -18.97 8.70
C ALA A 580 -32.20 -18.22 7.44
N GLY A 581 -32.24 -16.89 7.42
CA GLY A 581 -31.73 -16.08 6.32
C GLY A 581 -30.22 -16.21 6.12
N ILE A 582 -29.44 -16.19 7.20
CA ILE A 582 -27.98 -16.40 7.15
C ILE A 582 -27.65 -17.81 6.63
N MET A 583 -28.35 -18.84 7.12
CA MET A 583 -28.15 -20.23 6.68
C MET A 583 -28.57 -20.46 5.22
N ASP A 584 -29.60 -19.78 4.71
CA ASP A 584 -29.97 -19.80 3.28
C ASP A 584 -28.84 -19.22 2.41
N THR A 585 -28.33 -18.04 2.78
CA THR A 585 -27.21 -17.38 2.08
C THR A 585 -25.94 -18.24 2.09
N LEU A 586 -25.55 -18.78 3.25
CA LEU A 586 -24.40 -19.70 3.35
C LEU A 586 -24.61 -20.98 2.52
N ALA A 587 -25.83 -21.51 2.45
CA ALA A 587 -26.14 -22.66 1.61
C ALA A 587 -26.04 -22.36 0.10
N VAL A 588 -26.43 -21.15 -0.34
CA VAL A 588 -26.26 -20.71 -1.73
C VAL A 588 -24.78 -20.55 -2.06
N ILE A 589 -24.03 -19.87 -1.20
CA ILE A 589 -22.58 -19.64 -1.37
C ILE A 589 -21.82 -20.98 -1.40
N ALA A 590 -22.07 -21.88 -0.46
CA ALA A 590 -21.49 -23.22 -0.44
C ALA A 590 -21.85 -24.05 -1.68
N GLY A 591 -23.08 -23.92 -2.18
CA GLY A 591 -23.53 -24.54 -3.43
C GLY A 591 -22.81 -23.98 -4.66
N LYS A 592 -22.62 -22.65 -4.72
CA LYS A 592 -21.86 -21.96 -5.78
C LYS A 592 -20.38 -22.34 -5.75
N GLN A 593 -19.75 -22.46 -4.58
CA GLN A 593 -18.37 -22.94 -4.44
C GLN A 593 -18.20 -24.36 -4.97
N LEU A 594 -19.08 -25.31 -4.61
CA LEU A 594 -19.06 -26.68 -5.18
C LEU A 594 -19.26 -26.72 -6.70
N GLN A 595 -19.98 -25.73 -7.26
CA GLN A 595 -20.27 -25.62 -8.68
C GLN A 595 -19.28 -24.70 -9.42
N HIS A 596 -18.29 -24.14 -8.70
CA HIS A 596 -17.36 -23.12 -9.16
C HIS A 596 -18.05 -21.98 -9.95
N THR A 597 -19.24 -21.60 -9.48
CA THR A 597 -20.03 -20.49 -10.00
C THR A 597 -19.59 -19.22 -9.26
N PRO A 598 -19.21 -18.14 -9.95
CA PRO A 598 -18.78 -16.91 -9.28
C PRO A 598 -19.84 -16.37 -8.32
N LEU A 599 -19.40 -15.92 -7.16
CA LEU A 599 -20.23 -15.10 -6.29
C LEU A 599 -20.52 -13.74 -6.93
N ASP A 600 -21.70 -13.21 -6.69
CA ASP A 600 -22.03 -11.83 -7.06
C ASP A 600 -21.50 -10.82 -6.02
N SER A 601 -21.68 -9.53 -6.30
CA SER A 601 -21.19 -8.45 -5.46
C SER A 601 -21.93 -8.29 -4.13
N ALA A 602 -23.14 -8.85 -3.98
CA ALA A 602 -23.87 -8.88 -2.72
C ALA A 602 -23.39 -10.05 -1.85
N GLU A 603 -23.19 -11.23 -2.44
CA GLU A 603 -22.63 -12.41 -1.76
C GLU A 603 -21.18 -12.17 -1.32
N THR A 604 -20.35 -11.55 -2.15
CA THR A 604 -18.97 -11.18 -1.79
C THR A 604 -18.96 -10.19 -0.62
N ARG A 605 -19.83 -9.17 -0.66
CA ARG A 605 -19.93 -8.18 0.42
C ARG A 605 -20.46 -8.79 1.72
N PHE A 606 -21.43 -9.69 1.64
CA PHE A 606 -21.91 -10.47 2.78
C PHE A 606 -20.75 -11.21 3.45
N LEU A 607 -19.91 -11.93 2.68
CA LEU A 607 -18.75 -12.62 3.26
C LEU A 607 -17.68 -11.68 3.85
N GLN A 608 -17.56 -10.46 3.34
CA GLN A 608 -16.67 -9.43 3.89
C GLN A 608 -17.21 -8.85 5.20
N SER A 609 -18.53 -8.69 5.33
CA SER A 609 -19.19 -8.13 6.53
C SER A 609 -19.47 -9.18 7.63
N MET A 610 -18.60 -10.19 7.76
CA MET A 610 -18.78 -11.28 8.72
C MET A 610 -18.69 -10.80 10.17
N LEU A 611 -17.65 -10.04 10.53
CA LEU A 611 -17.46 -9.53 11.89
C LEU A 611 -17.89 -8.06 12.07
N TYR A 612 -17.93 -7.28 10.98
CA TYR A 612 -18.27 -5.86 11.03
C TYR A 612 -19.18 -5.46 9.86
N GLU A 613 -20.18 -4.61 10.12
CA GLU A 613 -20.97 -3.90 9.09
C GLU A 613 -20.29 -2.59 8.63
N ARG A 614 -19.31 -2.07 9.39
CA ARG A 614 -18.63 -0.80 9.13
C ARG A 614 -17.12 -0.97 8.97
N ASP A 615 -16.53 -0.14 8.12
CA ASP A 615 -15.11 -0.22 7.78
C ASP A 615 -14.19 0.20 8.94
N GLY A 616 -13.21 -0.65 9.28
CA GLY A 616 -12.11 -0.32 10.19
C GLY A 616 -11.67 -1.47 11.10
N CYS A 617 -10.45 -1.38 11.62
CA CYS A 617 -9.89 -2.33 12.59
C CYS A 617 -10.41 -2.03 14.02
N VAL A 618 -11.74 -1.98 14.20
CA VAL A 618 -12.40 -1.67 15.49
C VAL A 618 -12.55 -2.92 16.37
N THR A 619 -12.86 -2.73 17.65
CA THR A 619 -12.93 -3.83 18.66
C THR A 619 -14.34 -4.30 19.01
N GLU A 620 -15.39 -3.65 18.47
CA GLU A 620 -16.79 -4.00 18.72
C GLU A 620 -17.37 -4.70 17.49
N PHE A 621 -17.80 -5.96 17.63
CA PHE A 621 -18.35 -6.75 16.53
C PHE A 621 -19.80 -6.32 16.22
N ASP A 622 -20.09 -6.01 14.95
CA ASP A 622 -21.42 -5.63 14.47
C ASP A 622 -21.84 -6.30 13.12
N GLY A 623 -21.07 -7.27 12.60
CA GLY A 623 -21.38 -8.02 11.38
C GLY A 623 -22.29 -9.26 11.56
N TRP A 624 -22.69 -9.91 10.47
CA TRP A 624 -23.71 -10.98 10.48
C TRP A 624 -23.38 -12.21 11.34
N TYR A 625 -22.10 -12.46 11.65
CA TYR A 625 -21.73 -13.55 12.54
C TYR A 625 -22.23 -13.30 13.97
N VAL A 626 -22.39 -12.02 14.36
CA VAL A 626 -22.95 -11.61 15.65
C VAL A 626 -24.44 -11.92 15.74
N ASP A 627 -25.18 -11.81 14.63
CA ASP A 627 -26.62 -12.12 14.55
C ASP A 627 -26.93 -13.62 14.72
N LEU A 628 -25.92 -14.48 14.66
CA LEU A 628 -26.05 -15.90 15.02
C LEU A 628 -26.10 -16.13 16.54
N TYR A 629 -25.89 -15.11 17.36
CA TYR A 629 -25.98 -15.17 18.83
C TYR A 629 -27.27 -14.54 19.32
N TYR A 630 -28.02 -15.27 20.13
CA TYR A 630 -29.36 -14.85 20.58
C TYR A 630 -29.37 -13.51 21.33
N ASN A 631 -28.30 -13.13 22.04
CA ASN A 631 -28.16 -11.82 22.69
C ASN A 631 -27.06 -10.92 22.04
N GLY A 632 -26.62 -11.22 20.81
CA GLY A 632 -25.66 -10.42 20.05
C GLY A 632 -24.23 -10.39 20.62
N SER A 633 -23.54 -9.26 20.43
CA SER A 633 -22.07 -9.12 20.53
C SER A 633 -21.44 -9.50 21.87
N GLY A 634 -22.20 -9.41 22.97
CA GLY A 634 -21.72 -9.83 24.29
C GLY A 634 -21.36 -11.31 24.36
N GLN A 635 -22.11 -12.18 23.67
CA GLN A 635 -21.91 -13.63 23.72
C GLN A 635 -20.77 -14.12 22.80
N VAL A 636 -20.39 -13.32 21.80
CA VAL A 636 -19.29 -13.64 20.86
C VAL A 636 -17.94 -13.74 21.60
N ALA A 637 -17.80 -13.04 22.73
CA ALA A 637 -16.58 -13.03 23.55
C ALA A 637 -16.62 -13.97 24.76
N GLU A 638 -17.70 -14.73 24.97
CA GLU A 638 -17.84 -15.67 26.08
C GLU A 638 -16.97 -16.93 25.87
N LYS A 639 -16.52 -17.54 26.98
CA LYS A 639 -15.70 -18.77 26.94
C LYS A 639 -16.57 -19.99 27.21
N ASP A 640 -16.76 -20.81 26.18
CA ASP A 640 -17.66 -21.96 26.22
C ASP A 640 -16.90 -23.29 26.42
N LEU A 641 -16.45 -23.53 27.67
CA LEU A 641 -15.74 -24.74 28.11
C LEU A 641 -16.72 -25.67 28.82
N VAL A 642 -17.54 -26.38 28.05
CA VAL A 642 -18.61 -27.24 28.57
C VAL A 642 -18.18 -28.69 28.76
N ILE A 643 -18.79 -29.37 29.71
CA ILE A 643 -18.73 -30.82 29.88
C ILE A 643 -20.12 -31.42 30.11
N ALA A 644 -20.35 -32.59 29.53
CA ALA A 644 -21.53 -33.40 29.78
C ALA A 644 -21.12 -34.83 30.11
N ASP A 645 -21.72 -35.40 31.15
CA ASP A 645 -21.67 -36.84 31.38
C ASP A 645 -22.52 -37.57 30.32
N VAL A 646 -21.86 -38.32 29.43
CA VAL A 646 -22.53 -38.97 28.29
C VAL A 646 -22.76 -40.46 28.49
N HIS A 647 -22.00 -41.12 29.37
CA HIS A 647 -22.19 -42.54 29.69
C HIS A 647 -21.72 -42.88 31.11
N THR A 648 -22.43 -43.77 31.81
CA THR A 648 -22.02 -44.28 33.13
C THR A 648 -21.89 -45.81 33.09
N GLN A 649 -20.67 -46.31 33.33
CA GLN A 649 -20.37 -47.72 33.59
C GLN A 649 -20.43 -47.96 35.12
N PRO A 650 -21.52 -48.53 35.67
CA PRO A 650 -21.65 -48.71 37.12
C PRO A 650 -20.68 -49.74 37.71
N THR A 651 -20.29 -50.76 36.94
CA THR A 651 -19.43 -51.87 37.38
C THR A 651 -18.31 -52.18 36.39
N ASP A 652 -17.21 -52.76 36.86
CA ASP A 652 -16.18 -53.34 36.00
C ASP A 652 -16.67 -54.63 35.33
N GLU A 653 -15.78 -55.24 34.53
CA GLU A 653 -16.01 -56.48 33.80
C GLU A 653 -16.24 -57.70 34.72
N ALA A 654 -15.89 -57.60 36.00
CA ALA A 654 -16.12 -58.60 37.03
C ALA A 654 -17.41 -58.36 37.86
N GLY A 655 -18.14 -57.28 37.58
CA GLY A 655 -19.35 -56.89 38.32
C GLY A 655 -19.07 -56.11 39.61
N THR A 656 -17.83 -55.74 39.89
CA THR A 656 -17.47 -54.90 41.04
C THR A 656 -17.96 -53.48 40.79
N PRO A 657 -18.62 -52.80 41.74
CA PRO A 657 -18.96 -51.39 41.60
C PRO A 657 -17.72 -50.52 41.37
N VAL A 658 -17.71 -49.78 40.25
CA VAL A 658 -16.63 -48.82 39.91
C VAL A 658 -17.15 -47.43 39.57
N GLY A 659 -18.43 -47.30 39.19
CA GLY A 659 -19.08 -46.02 38.91
C GLY A 659 -18.33 -45.14 37.91
N LYS A 660 -17.73 -45.72 36.87
CA LYS A 660 -17.04 -44.94 35.83
C LYS A 660 -18.03 -44.02 35.11
N VAL A 661 -17.70 -42.75 34.90
CA VAL A 661 -18.53 -41.84 34.09
C VAL A 661 -17.69 -41.23 32.98
N LEU A 662 -17.99 -41.63 31.74
CA LEU A 662 -17.47 -40.99 30.54
C LEU A 662 -18.18 -39.65 30.35
N HIS A 663 -17.37 -38.62 30.23
CA HIS A 663 -17.78 -37.27 29.89
C HIS A 663 -17.26 -36.91 28.50
N ALA A 664 -18.08 -36.20 27.74
CA ALA A 664 -17.68 -35.49 26.53
C ALA A 664 -17.62 -34.00 26.87
N GLY A 665 -16.54 -33.33 26.50
CA GLY A 665 -16.37 -31.90 26.77
C GLY A 665 -15.71 -31.14 25.62
N THR A 666 -15.94 -29.83 25.56
CA THR A 666 -15.19 -28.93 24.70
C THR A 666 -13.93 -28.46 25.39
N GLY A 667 -12.94 -28.03 24.61
CA GLY A 667 -11.81 -27.23 25.10
C GLY A 667 -11.74 -25.87 24.42
N PRO A 668 -10.62 -25.14 24.59
CA PRO A 668 -10.34 -23.93 23.84
C PRO A 668 -10.38 -24.20 22.34
N LEU A 669 -10.81 -23.21 21.55
CA LEU A 669 -10.78 -23.29 20.10
C LEU A 669 -9.33 -23.48 19.60
N ASP A 670 -9.15 -24.35 18.63
CA ASP A 670 -7.90 -24.47 17.87
C ASP A 670 -8.01 -23.60 16.59
N LEU A 671 -6.90 -23.21 15.97
CA LEU A 671 -6.90 -22.62 14.63
C LEU A 671 -6.49 -23.65 13.59
N GLY A 672 -7.29 -23.82 12.54
CA GLY A 672 -7.00 -24.64 11.37
C GLY A 672 -6.65 -23.80 10.15
N VAL A 673 -5.78 -24.32 9.28
CA VAL A 673 -5.46 -23.76 7.97
C VAL A 673 -5.87 -24.76 6.88
N PHE A 674 -6.52 -24.28 5.83
CA PHE A 674 -7.17 -25.06 4.78
C PHE A 674 -6.76 -24.54 3.41
N ILE A 675 -6.61 -25.41 2.41
CA ILE A 675 -6.39 -25.01 1.01
C ILE A 675 -7.65 -25.29 0.19
N ALA A 676 -8.14 -24.29 -0.55
CA ALA A 676 -9.28 -24.44 -1.46
C ALA A 676 -9.18 -23.45 -2.64
N GLU A 677 -10.01 -23.60 -3.68
CA GLU A 677 -10.03 -22.64 -4.80
C GLU A 677 -10.73 -21.33 -4.42
N ASN A 678 -10.13 -20.20 -4.82
CA ASN A 678 -10.74 -18.87 -4.76
C ASN A 678 -11.78 -18.66 -5.88
N GLN A 679 -12.41 -17.48 -5.92
CA GLN A 679 -13.42 -17.13 -6.93
C GLN A 679 -12.93 -17.13 -8.39
N ALA A 680 -11.60 -17.13 -8.61
CA ALA A 680 -10.97 -17.22 -9.93
C ALA A 680 -10.52 -18.66 -10.29
N GLY A 681 -10.81 -19.66 -9.44
CA GLY A 681 -10.38 -21.05 -9.64
C GLY A 681 -8.90 -21.30 -9.31
N GLN A 682 -8.29 -20.46 -8.47
CA GLN A 682 -6.89 -20.58 -8.05
C GLN A 682 -6.79 -21.13 -6.63
N PRO A 683 -5.93 -22.13 -6.34
CA PRO A 683 -5.68 -22.60 -4.98
C PRO A 683 -5.22 -21.48 -4.04
N MET A 684 -5.82 -21.42 -2.86
CA MET A 684 -5.65 -20.37 -1.85
C MET A 684 -5.74 -20.94 -0.44
N ALA A 685 -4.97 -20.39 0.49
CA ALA A 685 -5.03 -20.75 1.90
C ALA A 685 -6.06 -19.90 2.66
N PHE A 686 -6.85 -20.55 3.50
CA PHE A 686 -7.84 -19.96 4.41
C PHE A 686 -7.52 -20.39 5.85
N ILE A 687 -7.75 -19.53 6.83
CA ILE A 687 -7.52 -19.82 8.26
C ILE A 687 -8.81 -19.57 9.04
N GLY A 688 -9.13 -20.43 10.01
CA GLY A 688 -10.34 -20.30 10.82
C GLY A 688 -10.32 -21.11 12.13
N PRO A 689 -11.15 -20.73 13.11
CA PRO A 689 -11.25 -21.44 14.38
C PRO A 689 -12.02 -22.76 14.24
N LEU A 690 -11.63 -23.74 15.05
CA LEU A 690 -12.21 -25.08 15.13
C LEU A 690 -12.54 -25.43 16.59
N LEU A 691 -13.66 -26.12 16.79
CA LEU A 691 -14.00 -26.71 18.08
C LEU A 691 -13.02 -27.83 18.44
N SER A 692 -12.64 -27.89 19.71
CA SER A 692 -11.84 -29.00 20.24
C SER A 692 -12.68 -29.91 21.14
N TYR A 693 -12.45 -31.21 21.03
CA TYR A 693 -13.23 -32.26 21.68
C TYR A 693 -12.37 -33.12 22.62
N TYR A 694 -12.94 -33.45 23.77
CA TYR A 694 -12.28 -34.13 24.89
C TYR A 694 -13.18 -35.23 25.46
N GLU A 695 -12.57 -36.31 25.93
CA GLU A 695 -13.22 -37.46 26.57
C GLU A 695 -12.52 -37.78 27.89
N HIS A 696 -13.25 -37.74 29.01
CA HIS A 696 -12.70 -38.02 30.34
C HIS A 696 -13.56 -39.03 31.10
N VAL A 697 -12.93 -40.05 31.71
CA VAL A 697 -13.61 -41.07 32.51
C VAL A 697 -13.26 -40.90 33.99
N THR A 698 -14.20 -40.33 34.76
CA THR A 698 -14.14 -40.32 36.22
C THR A 698 -14.56 -41.68 36.78
N TRP A 699 -14.57 -41.84 38.12
CA TRP A 699 -14.94 -43.07 38.82
C TRP A 699 -15.93 -42.76 39.97
N ASN A 700 -16.47 -43.79 40.62
CA ASN A 700 -17.34 -43.69 41.80
C ASN A 700 -18.59 -42.81 41.63
N PHE A 701 -19.17 -42.78 40.43
CA PHE A 701 -20.32 -41.98 40.00
C PHE A 701 -20.10 -40.46 40.04
N GLN A 702 -18.85 -40.00 40.10
CA GLN A 702 -18.50 -38.59 40.02
C GLN A 702 -18.91 -38.01 38.66
N ARG A 703 -19.73 -36.95 38.66
CA ARG A 703 -20.07 -36.15 37.49
C ARG A 703 -19.39 -34.80 37.62
N LEU A 704 -18.80 -34.32 36.53
CA LEU A 704 -18.05 -33.05 36.50
C LEU A 704 -19.00 -31.89 36.14
N THR A 705 -18.81 -30.74 36.80
CA THR A 705 -19.40 -29.47 36.33
C THR A 705 -18.47 -28.73 35.36
N ASP A 706 -18.98 -27.71 34.68
CA ASP A 706 -18.16 -26.87 33.79
C ASP A 706 -17.05 -26.14 34.56
N GLU A 707 -17.28 -25.72 35.81
CA GLU A 707 -16.26 -25.07 36.66
C GLU A 707 -15.15 -26.03 37.09
N GLU A 708 -15.50 -27.29 37.35
CA GLU A 708 -14.53 -28.36 37.60
C GLU A 708 -13.77 -28.71 36.31
N TRP A 709 -14.48 -28.76 35.18
CA TRP A 709 -13.89 -29.05 33.88
C TRP A 709 -12.90 -27.98 33.43
N GLN A 710 -13.21 -26.69 33.62
CA GLN A 710 -12.30 -25.57 33.35
C GLN A 710 -10.95 -25.69 34.07
N GLN A 711 -10.90 -26.39 35.21
CA GLN A 711 -9.68 -26.68 35.96
C GLN A 711 -9.05 -28.02 35.55
N LEU A 712 -9.86 -28.97 35.07
CA LEU A 712 -9.46 -30.34 34.76
C LEU A 712 -8.95 -30.52 33.31
N TYR A 713 -9.52 -29.87 32.29
CA TYR A 713 -9.21 -30.15 30.87
C TYR A 713 -7.73 -29.98 30.48
N ARG A 714 -6.97 -29.21 31.27
CA ARG A 714 -5.52 -28.95 31.10
C ARG A 714 -4.62 -29.97 31.80
N GLN A 715 -5.17 -30.84 32.65
CA GLN A 715 -4.34 -31.77 33.43
C GLN A 715 -3.69 -32.82 32.51
N PRO A 716 -2.40 -33.14 32.72
CA PRO A 716 -1.75 -34.22 32.00
C PRO A 716 -2.13 -35.59 32.62
N PRO A 717 -2.39 -36.63 31.80
CA PRO A 717 -2.36 -36.65 30.34
C PRO A 717 -3.60 -35.98 29.72
N SER A 718 -3.40 -35.27 28.61
CA SER A 718 -4.45 -34.57 27.86
C SER A 718 -5.64 -35.47 27.53
N PHE A 719 -6.84 -35.10 27.96
CA PHE A 719 -8.09 -35.84 27.71
C PHE A 719 -8.63 -35.69 26.27
N ARG A 720 -7.81 -35.32 25.29
CA ARG A 720 -8.23 -35.35 23.88
C ARG A 720 -8.11 -36.77 23.32
N PRO A 721 -9.12 -37.29 22.60
CA PRO A 721 -9.05 -38.65 22.07
C PRO A 721 -7.88 -38.85 21.12
N ALA A 722 -7.16 -39.98 21.21
CA ALA A 722 -5.92 -40.18 20.47
C ALA A 722 -6.07 -40.14 18.93
N TRP A 723 -7.29 -40.29 18.39
CA TRP A 723 -7.55 -40.18 16.95
C TRP A 723 -7.41 -38.74 16.41
N VAL A 724 -7.54 -37.69 17.22
CA VAL A 724 -7.29 -36.30 16.78
C VAL A 724 -5.80 -36.05 16.49
N ASN A 725 -4.90 -36.86 17.07
CA ASN A 725 -3.44 -36.71 16.93
C ASN A 725 -2.95 -36.86 15.48
N VAL A 726 -3.80 -37.31 14.55
CA VAL A 726 -3.48 -37.35 13.11
C VAL A 726 -3.38 -35.95 12.50
N TYR A 727 -4.14 -34.97 13.01
CA TYR A 727 -4.15 -33.57 12.55
C TYR A 727 -3.74 -32.55 13.63
N LEU A 728 -3.74 -32.93 14.91
CA LEU A 728 -3.56 -32.01 16.02
C LEU A 728 -2.10 -31.97 16.56
N ALA A 729 -1.58 -30.75 16.75
CA ALA A 729 -0.34 -30.47 17.49
C ALA A 729 -0.59 -30.31 19.01
N ASP A 730 0.43 -30.53 19.84
CA ASP A 730 0.37 -30.21 21.28
C ASP A 730 0.58 -28.71 21.57
N ALA A 731 0.54 -28.33 22.86
CA ALA A 731 0.60 -26.94 23.30
C ALA A 731 1.94 -26.26 22.98
N GLU A 732 2.98 -27.05 22.65
CA GLU A 732 4.29 -26.59 22.22
C GLU A 732 4.47 -26.71 20.69
N GLY A 733 3.37 -26.92 19.95
CA GLY A 733 3.35 -27.04 18.49
C GLY A 733 3.85 -28.38 17.95
N ARG A 734 4.03 -29.41 18.78
CA ARG A 734 4.67 -30.67 18.39
C ARG A 734 3.64 -31.71 17.95
N ARG A 735 4.01 -32.54 16.98
CA ARG A 735 3.18 -33.67 16.53
C ARG A 735 3.00 -34.69 17.65
N ARG A 736 1.75 -34.97 18.01
CA ARG A 736 1.40 -36.04 18.96
C ARG A 736 1.59 -37.41 18.32
N THR A 737 1.87 -38.44 19.12
CA THR A 737 1.90 -39.84 18.63
C THR A 737 0.54 -40.18 18.02
N ALA A 738 0.53 -40.56 16.75
CA ALA A 738 -0.72 -40.83 16.02
C ALA A 738 -1.47 -42.00 16.67
N GLY A 739 -2.74 -41.78 17.00
CA GLY A 739 -3.65 -42.81 17.51
C GLY A 739 -4.33 -43.60 16.38
N PRO A 740 -5.48 -44.25 16.68
CA PRO A 740 -6.30 -44.91 15.69
C PRO A 740 -6.72 -43.96 14.56
N GLN A 741 -6.64 -44.42 13.32
CA GLN A 741 -6.99 -43.65 12.12
C GLN A 741 -8.09 -44.37 11.34
N ILE A 742 -8.85 -43.60 10.56
CA ILE A 742 -9.83 -44.13 9.60
C ILE A 742 -9.07 -44.80 8.44
N ALA A 743 -9.53 -45.95 7.96
CA ALA A 743 -8.90 -46.64 6.86
C ALA A 743 -9.09 -45.88 5.53
N THR A 744 -8.03 -45.25 5.03
CA THR A 744 -8.01 -44.51 3.75
C THR A 744 -7.51 -45.40 2.62
N ALA A 745 -8.45 -45.94 1.83
CA ALA A 745 -8.16 -46.89 0.76
C ALA A 745 -8.21 -46.28 -0.65
N VAL A 746 -7.31 -45.33 -0.95
CA VAL A 746 -6.89 -45.01 -2.33
C VAL A 746 -5.38 -44.76 -2.34
N THR A 747 -4.64 -45.61 -3.05
CA THR A 747 -3.20 -45.44 -3.31
C THR A 747 -2.97 -45.43 -4.81
N GLU A 748 -3.10 -44.25 -5.42
CA GLU A 748 -2.40 -43.94 -6.67
C GLU A 748 -1.30 -42.92 -6.37
N PRO A 749 -0.01 -43.28 -6.52
CA PRO A 749 1.08 -42.35 -6.33
C PRO A 749 1.23 -41.45 -7.56
N LEU A 750 1.21 -40.14 -7.36
CA LEU A 750 1.74 -39.20 -8.36
C LEU A 750 3.23 -39.49 -8.55
N GLN A 751 3.63 -39.89 -9.75
CA GLN A 751 5.03 -40.22 -10.05
C GLN A 751 5.89 -38.96 -10.12
N GLU A 752 6.80 -38.80 -9.15
CA GLU A 752 7.90 -37.85 -9.25
C GLU A 752 8.85 -38.19 -10.40
N LYS A 753 9.36 -37.14 -11.05
CA LYS A 753 10.22 -37.21 -12.23
C LYS A 753 11.68 -36.99 -11.83
N ALA A 754 12.50 -38.05 -11.90
CA ALA A 754 13.90 -37.99 -11.49
C ALA A 754 14.76 -36.98 -12.29
N LEU A 755 15.67 -36.30 -11.60
CA LEU A 755 16.56 -35.27 -12.15
C LEU A 755 17.70 -35.87 -13.02
N PRO A 756 18.15 -35.16 -14.07
CA PRO A 756 19.17 -35.66 -15.00
C PRO A 756 20.58 -35.66 -14.41
N GLN A 757 21.32 -36.75 -14.59
CA GLN A 757 22.68 -36.90 -14.05
C GLN A 757 23.81 -36.38 -14.96
N THR A 758 23.51 -36.03 -16.22
CA THR A 758 24.49 -35.55 -17.21
C THR A 758 24.28 -34.08 -17.55
N PRO A 759 25.33 -33.27 -17.75
CA PRO A 759 25.16 -31.89 -18.20
C PRO A 759 24.44 -31.83 -19.56
N ALA A 760 23.42 -31.00 -19.65
CA ALA A 760 22.50 -30.96 -20.78
C ALA A 760 22.63 -29.63 -21.53
N LEU A 761 22.90 -29.66 -22.84
CA LEU A 761 22.77 -28.48 -23.70
C LEU A 761 21.38 -28.48 -24.34
N HIS A 762 20.60 -27.43 -24.11
CA HIS A 762 19.25 -27.30 -24.65
C HIS A 762 19.24 -26.64 -26.03
N GLN A 763 18.12 -26.72 -26.71
CA GLN A 763 17.93 -25.99 -27.95
C GLN A 763 17.89 -24.49 -27.67
N ASN A 764 18.64 -23.71 -28.44
CA ASN A 764 18.64 -22.26 -28.34
C ASN A 764 17.26 -21.67 -28.70
N PHE A 765 16.90 -20.53 -28.11
CA PHE A 765 15.66 -19.83 -28.42
C PHE A 765 15.90 -18.34 -28.72
N PRO A 766 15.34 -17.79 -29.82
CA PRO A 766 14.65 -18.52 -30.90
C PRO A 766 15.63 -19.40 -31.72
N ASN A 767 15.10 -20.39 -32.43
CA ASN A 767 15.83 -21.15 -33.46
C ASN A 767 14.90 -21.53 -34.62
N PRO A 768 15.08 -21.00 -35.84
CA PRO A 768 16.15 -20.09 -36.25
C PRO A 768 16.12 -18.72 -35.55
N PHE A 769 17.25 -18.00 -35.58
CA PHE A 769 17.39 -16.65 -35.02
C PHE A 769 18.06 -15.69 -36.02
N ASN A 770 17.82 -14.38 -35.87
CA ASN A 770 18.29 -13.36 -36.82
C ASN A 770 19.38 -12.42 -36.28
N ALA A 771 19.25 -11.97 -35.02
CA ALA A 771 20.18 -11.01 -34.41
C ALA A 771 20.87 -11.57 -33.15
N ASN A 772 20.13 -12.23 -32.27
CA ASN A 772 20.68 -12.90 -31.10
C ASN A 772 19.85 -14.13 -30.74
N THR A 773 20.41 -15.01 -29.91
CA THR A 773 19.73 -16.19 -29.39
C THR A 773 20.24 -16.54 -28.00
N LEU A 774 19.36 -17.12 -27.18
CA LEU A 774 19.66 -17.55 -25.82
C LEU A 774 19.92 -19.05 -25.83
N ILE A 775 21.08 -19.45 -25.30
CA ILE A 775 21.53 -20.84 -25.25
C ILE A 775 21.47 -21.28 -23.79
N ARG A 776 20.48 -22.14 -23.47
CA ARG A 776 20.37 -22.73 -22.13
C ARG A 776 21.21 -24.00 -22.03
N PHE A 777 21.91 -24.18 -20.93
CA PHE A 777 22.53 -25.44 -20.58
C PHE A 777 22.55 -25.69 -19.08
N GLU A 778 22.70 -26.94 -18.68
CA GLU A 778 22.64 -27.40 -17.29
C GLU A 778 23.97 -28.06 -16.93
N ILE A 779 24.53 -27.69 -15.77
CA ILE A 779 25.66 -28.36 -15.15
C ILE A 779 25.09 -29.26 -14.05
N SER A 780 25.14 -30.58 -14.22
CA SER A 780 24.64 -31.50 -13.19
C SER A 780 25.57 -31.52 -11.96
N PRO A 781 25.07 -31.85 -10.76
CA PRO A 781 25.87 -31.85 -9.52
C PRO A 781 27.19 -32.64 -9.58
N ALA A 782 27.23 -33.72 -10.36
CA ALA A 782 28.43 -34.53 -10.59
C ALA A 782 29.58 -33.80 -11.32
N TYR A 783 29.32 -32.61 -11.88
CA TYR A 783 30.28 -31.79 -12.61
C TYR A 783 30.45 -30.38 -12.01
N ALA A 784 29.93 -30.13 -10.80
CA ALA A 784 30.12 -28.87 -10.11
C ALA A 784 31.62 -28.52 -9.99
N HIS A 785 31.96 -27.28 -10.36
CA HIS A 785 33.34 -26.74 -10.36
C HIS A 785 34.31 -27.39 -11.37
N ALA A 786 33.86 -28.31 -12.23
CA ALA A 786 34.64 -28.64 -13.42
C ALA A 786 34.67 -27.44 -14.38
N PRO A 787 35.76 -27.22 -15.15
CA PRO A 787 35.79 -26.17 -16.16
C PRO A 787 34.69 -26.45 -17.19
N ALA A 788 33.81 -25.46 -17.37
CA ALA A 788 32.74 -25.46 -18.34
C ALA A 788 33.11 -24.50 -19.48
N GLN A 789 33.15 -25.02 -20.71
CA GLN A 789 33.38 -24.24 -21.92
C GLN A 789 32.14 -24.32 -22.80
N LEU A 790 31.55 -23.18 -23.14
CA LEU A 790 30.48 -23.04 -24.12
C LEU A 790 31.02 -22.27 -25.34
N ALA A 791 31.09 -22.96 -26.47
CA ALA A 791 31.68 -22.42 -27.69
C ALA A 791 30.81 -22.71 -28.93
N ILE A 792 30.83 -21.77 -29.88
CA ILE A 792 30.15 -21.83 -31.16
C ILE A 792 31.17 -22.14 -32.25
N TYR A 793 30.87 -23.16 -33.05
CA TYR A 793 31.68 -23.62 -34.17
C TYR A 793 30.89 -23.53 -35.48
N ASN A 794 31.58 -23.34 -36.59
CA ASN A 794 30.97 -23.48 -37.92
C ASN A 794 30.97 -24.97 -38.38
N LEU A 795 30.39 -25.25 -39.55
CA LEU A 795 30.33 -26.61 -40.11
C LEU A 795 31.69 -27.23 -40.47
N ARG A 796 32.79 -26.45 -40.50
CA ARG A 796 34.16 -26.95 -40.68
C ARG A 796 34.84 -27.31 -39.35
N GLY A 797 34.18 -27.06 -38.21
CA GLY A 797 34.76 -27.22 -36.88
C GLY A 797 35.65 -26.06 -36.42
N GLU A 798 35.67 -24.94 -37.16
CA GLU A 798 36.43 -23.74 -36.78
C GLU A 798 35.66 -22.98 -35.68
N LEU A 799 36.38 -22.53 -34.63
CA LEU A 799 35.80 -21.75 -33.54
C LEU A 799 35.36 -20.37 -34.04
N VAL A 800 34.09 -20.06 -33.88
CA VAL A 800 33.47 -18.78 -34.26
C VAL A 800 33.44 -17.84 -33.07
N ARG A 801 32.88 -18.31 -31.95
CA ARG A 801 32.72 -17.51 -30.73
C ARG A 801 32.88 -18.38 -29.49
N GLU A 802 33.71 -17.96 -28.56
CA GLU A 802 33.64 -18.46 -27.19
C GLU A 802 32.66 -17.58 -26.41
N LEU A 803 31.72 -18.23 -25.73
CA LEU A 803 30.64 -17.59 -24.98
C LEU A 803 30.89 -17.66 -23.47
N LEU A 804 31.61 -18.69 -23.03
CA LEU A 804 31.99 -18.93 -21.65
C LEU A 804 33.14 -19.94 -21.62
N ASP A 805 34.19 -19.67 -20.83
CA ASP A 805 35.21 -20.66 -20.43
C ASP A 805 35.59 -20.39 -18.97
N GLN A 806 34.85 -21.00 -18.04
CA GLN A 806 35.11 -20.89 -16.60
C GLN A 806 34.50 -22.06 -15.82
N PRO A 807 35.01 -22.41 -14.63
CA PRO A 807 34.33 -23.33 -13.73
C PRO A 807 32.95 -22.80 -13.34
N LEU A 808 31.93 -23.63 -13.45
CA LEU A 808 30.56 -23.29 -13.07
C LEU A 808 30.06 -24.20 -11.94
N PRO A 809 29.32 -23.67 -10.95
CA PRO A 809 28.52 -24.48 -10.03
C PRO A 809 27.51 -25.37 -10.78
N ALA A 810 26.92 -26.34 -10.07
CA ALA A 810 25.75 -27.04 -10.59
C ALA A 810 24.57 -26.07 -10.73
N GLY A 811 23.76 -26.24 -11.78
CA GLY A 811 22.60 -25.38 -12.06
C GLY A 811 22.38 -25.09 -13.54
N ASP A 812 21.37 -24.27 -13.80
CA ASP A 812 20.97 -23.83 -15.13
C ASP A 812 21.60 -22.50 -15.52
N TYR A 813 22.17 -22.47 -16.72
CA TYR A 813 22.85 -21.31 -17.28
C TYR A 813 22.20 -20.90 -18.60
N LEU A 814 22.09 -19.59 -18.81
CA LEU A 814 21.54 -19.01 -20.03
C LEU A 814 22.55 -18.01 -20.58
N VAL A 815 23.16 -18.34 -21.71
CA VAL A 815 24.19 -17.47 -22.32
C VAL A 815 23.70 -16.97 -23.67
N ARG A 816 23.76 -15.65 -23.87
CA ARG A 816 23.35 -15.00 -25.12
C ARG A 816 24.49 -15.05 -26.12
N TRP A 817 24.21 -15.54 -27.32
CA TRP A 817 25.03 -15.25 -28.50
C TRP A 817 24.37 -14.14 -29.31
N ASP A 818 25.14 -13.10 -29.64
CA ASP A 818 24.75 -11.91 -30.40
C ASP A 818 25.03 -12.04 -31.90
N GLY A 819 25.28 -13.28 -32.38
CA GLY A 819 25.61 -13.54 -33.77
C GLY A 819 26.97 -12.97 -34.21
N LYS A 820 27.89 -12.67 -33.28
CA LYS A 820 29.23 -12.18 -33.59
C LYS A 820 30.32 -13.24 -33.37
N ASP A 821 31.44 -13.10 -34.06
CA ASP A 821 32.65 -13.88 -33.85
C ASP A 821 33.52 -13.33 -32.70
N ASN A 822 34.63 -14.01 -32.37
CA ASN A 822 35.58 -13.56 -31.35
C ASN A 822 36.27 -12.22 -31.68
N THR A 823 36.19 -11.73 -32.93
CA THR A 823 36.72 -10.42 -33.35
C THR A 823 35.65 -9.30 -33.37
N GLY A 824 34.41 -9.62 -32.96
CA GLY A 824 33.28 -8.69 -32.93
C GLY A 824 32.60 -8.46 -34.29
N ARG A 825 33.03 -9.18 -35.33
CA ARG A 825 32.41 -9.16 -36.66
C ARG A 825 31.18 -10.05 -36.68
N ASP A 826 30.26 -9.75 -37.58
CA ASP A 826 29.03 -10.50 -37.70
C ASP A 826 29.25 -11.87 -38.37
N ALA A 827 28.67 -12.91 -37.76
CA ALA A 827 28.60 -14.24 -38.33
C ALA A 827 27.58 -14.30 -39.48
N ALA A 828 27.86 -15.10 -40.50
CA ALA A 828 27.01 -15.25 -41.68
C ALA A 828 25.72 -16.05 -41.40
N SER A 829 24.67 -15.85 -42.20
CA SER A 829 23.48 -16.72 -42.17
C SER A 829 23.88 -18.15 -42.54
N SER A 830 23.89 -19.05 -41.54
CA SER A 830 24.41 -20.41 -41.68
C SER A 830 23.94 -21.30 -40.52
N ILE A 831 24.34 -22.57 -40.58
CA ILE A 831 24.22 -23.52 -39.49
C ILE A 831 25.50 -23.45 -38.65
N TYR A 832 25.32 -23.35 -37.32
CA TYR A 832 26.40 -23.39 -36.35
C TYR A 832 26.19 -24.55 -35.37
N LEU A 833 27.28 -25.00 -34.75
CA LEU A 833 27.27 -26.00 -33.70
C LEU A 833 27.65 -25.31 -32.38
N CYS A 834 26.70 -25.23 -31.45
CA CYS A 834 27.01 -24.90 -30.08
C CYS A 834 27.47 -26.18 -29.37
N ARG A 835 28.62 -26.13 -28.72
CA ARG A 835 29.16 -27.22 -27.90
C ARG A 835 29.39 -26.72 -26.49
N LEU A 836 28.79 -27.42 -25.54
CA LEU A 836 29.13 -27.37 -24.13
C LEU A 836 30.12 -28.51 -23.86
N GLN A 837 31.21 -28.21 -23.16
CA GLN A 837 32.10 -29.19 -22.58
C GLN A 837 32.26 -28.92 -21.10
N VAL A 838 32.12 -29.95 -20.26
CA VAL A 838 32.21 -29.87 -18.80
C VAL A 838 33.06 -31.02 -18.30
N GLY A 839 34.29 -30.73 -17.90
CA GLY A 839 35.29 -31.75 -17.58
C GLY A 839 35.50 -32.73 -18.76
N LYS A 840 35.07 -33.99 -18.60
CA LYS A 840 35.14 -35.04 -19.64
C LYS A 840 33.86 -35.22 -20.46
N SER A 841 32.75 -34.57 -20.08
CA SER A 841 31.48 -34.68 -20.80
C SER A 841 31.34 -33.56 -21.83
N ALA A 842 30.67 -33.83 -22.95
CA ALA A 842 30.35 -32.81 -23.95
C ALA A 842 28.96 -33.03 -24.56
N ALA A 843 28.22 -31.94 -24.74
CA ALA A 843 26.91 -31.91 -25.38
C ALA A 843 26.95 -30.91 -26.55
N THR A 844 26.31 -31.22 -27.68
CA THR A 844 26.32 -30.36 -28.87
C THR A 844 24.90 -30.17 -29.41
N ARG A 845 24.58 -28.94 -29.84
CA ARG A 845 23.30 -28.55 -30.45
C ARG A 845 23.50 -27.72 -31.70
N LYS A 846 22.59 -27.90 -32.65
CA LYS A 846 22.56 -27.16 -33.92
C LYS A 846 21.84 -25.84 -33.73
N LEU A 847 22.51 -24.73 -34.03
CA LEU A 847 21.93 -23.39 -34.16
C LEU A 847 21.70 -23.08 -35.65
N THR A 848 20.62 -22.38 -35.98
CA THR A 848 20.35 -21.92 -37.36
C THR A 848 20.20 -20.40 -37.34
N MET A 849 21.09 -19.69 -38.04
CA MET A 849 21.08 -18.23 -38.12
C MET A 849 20.53 -17.78 -39.49
N LEU A 850 19.54 -16.89 -39.48
CA LEU A 850 18.87 -16.31 -40.65
C LEU A 850 18.81 -14.78 -40.49
N ARG A 851 19.73 -14.06 -41.12
CA ARG A 851 19.60 -12.61 -41.34
C ARG A 851 18.69 -12.30 -42.51
#